data_AF-A0A7Y7WZM9-F1
#
_entry.id   AF-A0A7Y7WZM9-F1
#
_cell.length_a   1.000
_cell.length_b   1.000
_cell.length_c   1.000
_cell.angle_alpha   90.00
_cell.angle_beta   90.00
_cell.angle_gamma   90.00
#
_symmetry.space_group_name_H-M   'P 1'
#
loop_
_entity.id
_entity.type
_entity.pdbx_description
1 polymer ?
#
loop_
_entity_poly.entity_id
_entity_poly.type
_entity_poly.pdbx_seq_one_letter_code
_entity_poly.pdbx_strand_id
1 'polypeptide(L)'
;MSETTTELQEQIFHEPLQGPELEVVTTLVNRHKANAALTQQLALDASRLITSSQERLNKQSGAGFLKRFASSLTGKTSENQLLNQADTLQMQKYAWHYLKQLQQQNLINAQSIAVIRNNLGTMNDYIIETRDFLEIAIDRINNRLKAVENSASFHSWSLNIEANKRRFKSIPGNLLILHLTYDFMRAHRDIELTERDVNHLVVTLEKLGVNCDDEVELLGFIIEVIDQIEVFGIDRYRSMIELSVNEDHVLDSHFIQKNISGLGFNALYFLSEEYEKIIDLTDDELCNSDAAREKIISRLFGNEFGGLRTSYGVRELIGEVIGGSLVALDIYKEQNGFNVSADASLDEEQTETLSLTSDLPDIKAHSFLDKADDEARRTYLRLFALCFDNAASLDGAGQEFLGQLAEYSGCPEVVSQILGIADNPLKEREHLPALQTLLNDDDKAYTWLIDAFFLLTLCHKKIENPRIMRILIALKPSSFKESLSLILALLNGSDEAALVKAAAGLAKLTQGWKNIVRYRALRFEQSWISMEKQLYAVSIEASDMSMDLMNATSKASDWSSFMGSFDDGFLGKMATAAGGAAYTIGRKSVLSSLNDMRRKAQDLIATNAPALSSANRVIVQWGIPRIEFDNEISWSDYDLDNSAENDDWYHQLNDCERQIDRTLMAFSNACSDADDQLGYFRKGDFDSSVVLAKIRKQEEREQQNLLEALEKQSVTFEHDGKRHLFAIDWQDMENPPCDPEEIRHIKTDGKVWLIVDNDEQFYRSEDGVKWQAVRPNVDDERIWIRRLDVIDGTWVLMVGSEAFYYSRDALNWERSQYPDVSDNYAFSATEDLILFNGQWLWRFTERTEFEYTDKGFLFDSTKTSNYNKPLLFSAAGPGAAWGRWEGRLNLSEGEEVEYLRTIPGTSCLLAFCRYSSFYTIVKKKTNTSSSVMYYAQGKGWRNCTWPEDDLSFYDPVLTAMGGTLMCFSWSNLLTSQKGYDWKRQSDALNIETCYHLKGLSLFPSRNDNQRIHVSHDGQVFKEIMLEEGSWKYFAANDQGALCIYAPDSHETYLRVGTFVRQVE
;
A
#
# COMPACT_ATOMS: atom_id res chain seq x y z
N MET A 1 -15.28 34.09 15.70
CA MET A 1 -16.72 34.38 15.48
C MET A 1 -17.20 35.32 16.59
N SER A 2 -18.37 35.94 16.46
CA SER A 2 -18.99 36.76 17.52
C SER A 2 -19.80 35.89 18.49
N GLU A 3 -19.78 36.23 19.78
CA GLU A 3 -20.45 35.49 20.87
C GLU A 3 -21.95 35.27 20.61
N THR A 4 -22.61 36.25 19.97
CA THR A 4 -24.03 36.21 19.56
C THR A 4 -24.38 35.09 18.58
N THR A 5 -23.38 34.46 17.95
CA THR A 5 -23.58 33.30 17.06
C THR A 5 -23.63 31.99 17.83
N THR A 6 -23.01 31.93 19.01
CA THR A 6 -22.87 30.73 19.84
C THR A 6 -24.14 30.47 20.64
N GLU A 7 -24.68 31.49 21.33
CA GLU A 7 -25.94 31.39 22.10
C GLU A 7 -27.12 30.91 21.23
N LEU A 8 -27.15 31.33 19.95
CA LEU A 8 -28.19 30.93 19.00
C LEU A 8 -28.03 29.47 18.54
N GLN A 9 -26.83 28.90 18.57
CA GLN A 9 -26.59 27.49 18.29
C GLN A 9 -27.01 26.61 19.47
N GLU A 10 -26.67 26.99 20.71
CA GLU A 10 -27.01 26.25 21.92
C GLU A 10 -28.53 25.99 22.05
N GLN A 11 -29.37 27.01 21.82
CA GLN A 11 -30.83 26.86 21.92
C GLN A 11 -31.44 25.89 20.90
N ILE A 12 -30.87 25.80 19.69
CA ILE A 12 -31.47 25.08 18.57
C ILE A 12 -31.32 23.56 18.70
N PHE A 13 -30.24 23.05 19.29
CA PHE A 13 -30.00 21.60 19.42
C PHE A 13 -30.73 20.96 20.62
N HIS A 14 -31.09 21.74 21.64
CA HIS A 14 -31.84 21.25 22.81
C HIS A 14 -33.37 21.30 22.66
N GLU A 15 -33.91 21.98 21.64
CA GLU A 15 -35.35 21.92 21.34
C GLU A 15 -35.79 20.55 20.75
N PRO A 16 -36.85 19.92 21.28
CA PRO A 16 -37.48 18.77 20.65
C PRO A 16 -38.28 19.19 19.39
N LEU A 17 -38.21 18.38 18.33
CA LEU A 17 -39.03 18.57 17.13
C LEU A 17 -40.53 18.47 17.47
N GLN A 18 -41.34 19.40 16.95
CA GLN A 18 -42.78 19.42 17.22
C GLN A 18 -43.61 19.04 15.99
N GLY A 19 -44.66 18.24 16.24
CA GLY A 19 -45.70 17.88 15.26
C GLY A 19 -45.14 17.44 13.89
N PRO A 20 -45.34 18.23 12.82
CA PRO A 20 -44.95 17.84 11.45
C PRO A 20 -43.44 17.61 11.27
N GLU A 21 -42.58 18.30 12.03
CA GLU A 21 -41.12 18.11 11.95
C GLU A 21 -40.73 16.67 12.35
N LEU A 22 -41.31 16.17 13.44
CA LEU A 22 -41.07 14.82 13.96
C LEU A 22 -41.68 13.75 13.03
N GLU A 23 -42.84 14.03 12.43
CA GLU A 23 -43.50 13.13 11.49
C GLU A 23 -42.68 12.94 10.20
N VAL A 24 -42.07 14.00 9.66
CA VAL A 24 -41.18 13.91 8.49
C VAL A 24 -39.94 13.07 8.78
N VAL A 25 -39.24 13.33 9.89
CA VAL A 25 -38.03 12.56 10.27
C VAL A 25 -38.36 11.09 10.51
N THR A 26 -39.47 10.81 11.20
CA THR A 26 -39.94 9.43 11.47
C THR A 26 -40.33 8.70 10.18
N THR A 27 -40.97 9.40 9.24
CA THR A 27 -41.31 8.86 7.92
C THR A 27 -40.05 8.57 7.09
N LEU A 28 -39.05 9.45 7.13
CA LEU A 28 -37.77 9.26 6.45
C LEU A 28 -37.01 8.03 6.98
N VAL A 29 -36.94 7.86 8.30
CA VAL A 29 -36.35 6.65 8.93
C VAL A 29 -37.10 5.39 8.49
N ASN A 30 -38.42 5.36 8.62
CA ASN A 30 -39.23 4.19 8.25
C ASN A 30 -39.12 3.84 6.75
N ARG A 31 -38.99 4.84 5.87
CA ARG A 31 -38.85 4.65 4.42
C ARG A 31 -37.50 4.05 4.01
N HIS A 32 -36.43 4.31 4.77
CA HIS A 32 -35.08 3.84 4.44
C HIS A 32 -34.64 2.61 5.23
N LYS A 33 -35.33 2.26 6.32
CA LYS A 33 -35.08 1.10 7.20
C LYS A 33 -34.88 -0.25 6.49
N ALA A 34 -35.44 -0.45 5.29
CA ALA A 34 -35.28 -1.67 4.49
C ALA A 34 -33.99 -1.69 3.62
N ASN A 35 -33.23 -0.61 3.53
CA ASN A 35 -32.00 -0.50 2.75
C ASN A 35 -30.84 -0.03 3.65
N ALA A 36 -30.11 -1.00 4.20
CA ALA A 36 -29.04 -0.76 5.17
C ALA A 36 -27.90 0.12 4.59
N ALA A 37 -27.52 -0.08 3.32
CA ALA A 37 -26.45 0.67 2.68
C ALA A 37 -26.81 2.15 2.47
N LEU A 38 -28.04 2.42 2.00
CA LEU A 38 -28.55 3.80 1.88
C LEU A 38 -28.69 4.47 3.26
N THR A 39 -29.11 3.72 4.29
CA THR A 39 -29.19 4.23 5.67
C THR A 39 -27.81 4.57 6.23
N GLN A 40 -26.78 3.77 5.95
CA GLN A 40 -25.39 4.07 6.32
C GLN A 40 -24.87 5.32 5.61
N GLN A 41 -25.11 5.41 4.30
CA GLN A 41 -24.68 6.57 3.53
C GLN A 41 -25.34 7.85 4.04
N LEU A 42 -26.65 7.82 4.33
CA LEU A 42 -27.37 8.97 4.90
C LEU A 42 -26.93 9.32 6.33
N ALA A 43 -26.51 8.36 7.16
CA ALA A 43 -25.96 8.62 8.50
C ALA A 43 -24.56 9.25 8.44
N LEU A 44 -23.67 8.70 7.60
CA LEU A 44 -22.36 9.27 7.28
C LEU A 44 -22.49 10.71 6.77
N ASP A 45 -23.34 10.91 5.77
CA ASP A 45 -23.61 12.20 5.15
C ASP A 45 -24.23 13.19 6.18
N ALA A 46 -25.23 12.79 6.97
CA ALA A 46 -25.82 13.63 8.02
C ALA A 46 -24.79 14.11 9.06
N SER A 47 -23.82 13.28 9.46
CA SER A 47 -22.75 13.71 10.38
C SER A 47 -21.91 14.86 9.80
N ARG A 48 -21.58 14.81 8.51
CA ARG A 48 -20.78 15.83 7.82
C ARG A 48 -21.47 17.19 7.73
N LEU A 49 -22.80 17.22 7.74
CA LEU A 49 -23.60 18.45 7.74
C LEU A 49 -23.60 19.15 9.10
N ILE A 50 -23.69 18.38 10.18
CA ILE A 50 -23.62 18.89 11.56
C ILE A 50 -22.24 19.52 11.80
N THR A 51 -21.18 18.93 11.25
CA THR A 51 -19.77 19.29 11.49
C THR A 51 -19.19 20.26 10.47
N SER A 52 -20.01 20.81 9.56
CA SER A 52 -19.57 21.78 8.57
C SER A 52 -19.77 23.21 9.07
N SER A 53 -18.72 24.04 8.97
CA SER A 53 -18.84 25.49 9.21
C SER A 53 -19.63 26.17 8.09
N GLN A 54 -20.23 27.33 8.38
CA GLN A 54 -21.05 28.11 7.44
C GLN A 54 -20.34 28.39 6.11
N GLU A 55 -19.02 28.63 6.16
CA GLU A 55 -18.16 28.90 5.00
C GLU A 55 -17.88 27.64 4.16
N ARG A 56 -17.75 26.47 4.82
CA ARG A 56 -17.61 25.16 4.16
C ARG A 56 -18.94 24.72 3.53
N LEU A 57 -20.07 25.05 4.16
CA LEU A 57 -21.42 24.86 3.63
C LEU A 57 -21.68 25.68 2.35
N ASN A 58 -21.24 26.94 2.30
CA ASN A 58 -21.34 27.72 1.06
C ASN A 58 -20.53 27.10 -0.08
N LYS A 59 -19.31 26.60 0.19
CA LYS A 59 -18.50 25.83 -0.78
C LYS A 59 -19.13 24.49 -1.18
N GLN A 60 -19.92 23.86 -0.30
CA GLN A 60 -20.62 22.59 -0.56
C GLN A 60 -22.08 22.75 -1.03
N SER A 61 -22.56 23.98 -1.26
CA SER A 61 -23.93 24.28 -1.69
C SER A 61 -24.39 23.51 -2.94
N GLY A 62 -23.49 23.33 -3.91
CA GLY A 62 -23.72 22.53 -5.12
C GLY A 62 -23.51 21.02 -4.96
N ALA A 63 -23.00 20.55 -3.82
CA ALA A 63 -22.68 19.14 -3.62
C ALA A 63 -23.94 18.28 -3.56
N GLY A 64 -23.92 17.15 -4.26
CA GLY A 64 -25.07 16.24 -4.37
C GLY A 64 -25.57 15.70 -3.02
N PHE A 65 -24.77 15.74 -1.96
CA PHE A 65 -25.20 15.41 -0.61
C PHE A 65 -26.27 16.40 -0.09
N LEU A 66 -25.94 17.68 0.08
CA LEU A 66 -26.86 18.71 0.59
C LEU A 66 -28.17 18.72 -0.22
N LYS A 67 -28.05 18.61 -1.55
CA LYS A 67 -29.19 18.55 -2.48
C LYS A 67 -30.07 17.31 -2.29
N ARG A 68 -29.54 16.15 -1.89
CA ARG A 68 -30.31 14.94 -1.53
C ARG A 68 -30.97 15.07 -0.15
N PHE A 69 -30.22 15.55 0.85
CA PHE A 69 -30.71 15.61 2.23
C PHE A 69 -31.83 16.64 2.39
N ALA A 70 -31.61 17.88 1.93
CA ALA A 70 -32.59 18.96 2.04
C ALA A 70 -33.88 18.69 1.23
N SER A 71 -33.77 18.08 0.05
CA SER A 71 -34.96 17.71 -0.76
C SER A 71 -35.77 16.58 -0.13
N SER A 72 -35.12 15.63 0.57
CA SER A 72 -35.81 14.57 1.31
C SER A 72 -36.63 15.07 2.51
N LEU A 73 -36.18 16.16 3.15
CA LEU A 73 -36.83 16.80 4.31
C LEU A 73 -37.92 17.80 3.91
N THR A 74 -37.68 18.61 2.88
CA THR A 74 -38.56 19.75 2.54
C THR A 74 -39.54 19.48 1.40
N GLY A 75 -39.32 18.42 0.61
CA GLY A 75 -40.14 18.10 -0.56
C GLY A 75 -40.13 19.16 -1.66
N LYS A 76 -39.19 20.12 -1.61
CA LYS A 76 -39.06 21.23 -2.55
C LYS A 76 -37.63 21.39 -3.05
N THR A 77 -37.55 22.12 -4.16
CA THR A 77 -36.45 22.04 -5.11
C THR A 77 -36.12 23.43 -5.62
N SER A 78 -35.50 24.24 -4.74
CA SER A 78 -35.24 25.67 -4.97
C SER A 78 -33.80 25.91 -5.46
N GLU A 79 -33.70 26.73 -6.51
CA GLU A 79 -32.45 27.17 -7.14
C GLU A 79 -31.91 28.48 -6.53
N ASN A 80 -32.43 28.89 -5.36
CA ASN A 80 -32.28 30.25 -4.84
C ASN A 80 -32.42 30.39 -3.31
N GLN A 81 -31.96 29.40 -2.54
CA GLN A 81 -31.93 29.46 -1.06
C GLN A 81 -30.63 28.87 -0.49
N LEU A 82 -29.55 29.65 -0.48
CA LEU A 82 -28.37 29.40 0.37
C LEU A 82 -27.56 30.70 0.60
N LEU A 83 -28.19 31.67 1.28
CA LEU A 83 -27.55 32.92 1.72
C LEU A 83 -27.90 33.34 3.16
N ASN A 84 -28.67 32.53 3.91
CA ASN A 84 -29.07 32.81 5.29
C ASN A 84 -28.57 31.73 6.27
N GLN A 85 -28.10 32.16 7.45
CA GLN A 85 -27.62 31.26 8.51
C GLN A 85 -28.77 30.43 9.15
N ALA A 86 -29.98 30.99 9.24
CA ALA A 86 -31.11 30.33 9.90
C ALA A 86 -31.49 28.97 9.24
N ASP A 87 -31.58 28.94 7.91
CA ASP A 87 -31.90 27.71 7.15
C ASP A 87 -30.84 26.61 7.36
N THR A 88 -29.57 27.03 7.56
CA THR A 88 -28.44 26.12 7.83
C THR A 88 -28.59 25.44 9.19
N LEU A 89 -28.87 26.24 10.23
CA LEU A 89 -29.07 25.75 11.59
C LEU A 89 -30.28 24.80 11.69
N GLN A 90 -31.37 25.08 10.97
CA GLN A 90 -32.53 24.21 10.95
C GLN A 90 -32.26 22.89 10.19
N MET A 91 -31.46 22.90 9.12
CA MET A 91 -31.00 21.65 8.48
C MET A 91 -30.09 20.82 9.40
N GLN A 92 -29.24 21.46 10.21
CA GLN A 92 -28.43 20.77 11.23
C GLN A 92 -29.29 20.19 12.35
N LYS A 93 -30.35 20.90 12.81
CA LYS A 93 -31.34 20.39 13.77
C LYS A 93 -32.02 19.11 13.26
N TYR A 94 -32.43 19.05 11.99
CA TYR A 94 -33.03 17.84 11.41
C TYR A 94 -32.02 16.69 11.25
N ALA A 95 -30.78 16.96 10.85
CA ALA A 95 -29.73 15.95 10.78
C ALA A 95 -29.43 15.31 12.14
N TRP A 96 -29.35 16.14 13.19
CA TRP A 96 -29.15 15.71 14.57
C TRP A 96 -30.27 14.77 15.06
N HIS A 97 -31.53 15.19 14.93
CA HIS A 97 -32.68 14.35 15.34
C HIS A 97 -32.88 13.10 14.46
N TYR A 98 -32.51 13.14 13.17
CA TYR A 98 -32.50 11.96 12.30
C TYR A 98 -31.46 10.91 12.76
N LEU A 99 -30.23 11.34 13.09
CA LEU A 99 -29.23 10.45 13.69
C LEU A 99 -29.71 9.88 15.03
N LYS A 100 -30.33 10.71 15.89
CA LYS A 100 -30.88 10.28 17.20
C LYS A 100 -31.99 9.22 17.04
N GLN A 101 -32.80 9.27 15.99
CA GLN A 101 -33.76 8.20 15.66
C GLN A 101 -33.11 6.93 15.07
N LEU A 102 -32.12 7.05 14.18
CA LEU A 102 -31.39 5.89 13.66
C LEU A 102 -30.61 5.15 14.77
N GLN A 103 -30.07 5.91 15.74
CA GLN A 103 -29.52 5.41 17.01
C GLN A 103 -30.54 4.54 17.75
N GLN A 104 -31.69 5.12 18.11
CA GLN A 104 -32.74 4.46 18.91
C GLN A 104 -33.30 3.20 18.24
N GLN A 105 -33.22 3.09 16.91
CA GLN A 105 -33.68 1.92 16.16
C GLN A 105 -32.56 0.92 15.78
N ASN A 106 -31.32 1.13 16.22
CA ASN A 106 -30.14 0.30 15.92
C ASN A 106 -29.83 0.15 14.40
N LEU A 107 -30.00 1.20 13.61
CA LEU A 107 -29.91 1.15 12.14
C LEU A 107 -28.57 1.61 11.54
N ILE A 108 -27.54 1.81 12.37
CA ILE A 108 -26.21 2.27 11.95
C ILE A 108 -25.16 1.16 12.14
N ASN A 109 -24.19 1.03 11.21
CA ASN A 109 -23.15 0.00 11.19
C ASN A 109 -21.81 0.50 11.75
N ALA A 110 -20.90 -0.45 11.99
CA ALA A 110 -19.63 -0.19 12.68
C ALA A 110 -18.69 0.78 11.94
N GLN A 111 -18.46 0.58 10.64
CA GLN A 111 -17.60 1.46 9.84
C GLN A 111 -18.16 2.88 9.74
N SER A 112 -19.48 3.02 9.60
CA SER A 112 -20.14 4.32 9.63
C SER A 112 -19.96 5.02 10.97
N ILE A 113 -20.09 4.32 12.09
CA ILE A 113 -19.92 4.89 13.43
C ILE A 113 -18.48 5.41 13.66
N ALA A 114 -17.45 4.71 13.19
CA ALA A 114 -16.07 5.18 13.29
C ALA A 114 -15.83 6.50 12.52
N VAL A 115 -16.37 6.64 11.30
CA VAL A 115 -16.25 7.86 10.51
C VAL A 115 -17.12 9.00 11.07
N ILE A 116 -18.32 8.69 11.57
CA ILE A 116 -19.20 9.64 12.28
C ILE A 116 -18.50 10.18 13.54
N ARG A 117 -17.79 9.33 14.29
CA ARG A 117 -16.96 9.72 15.45
C ARG A 117 -15.86 10.71 15.06
N ASN A 118 -15.10 10.43 14.00
CA ASN A 118 -14.04 11.33 13.54
C ASN A 118 -14.57 12.66 12.99
N ASN A 119 -15.74 12.67 12.33
CA ASN A 119 -16.39 13.91 11.90
C ASN A 119 -16.86 14.74 13.09
N LEU A 120 -17.55 14.14 14.08
CA LEU A 120 -18.11 14.85 15.23
C LEU A 120 -17.03 15.30 16.23
N GLY A 121 -15.93 14.56 16.34
CA GLY A 121 -14.81 14.88 17.22
C GLY A 121 -14.08 16.20 16.91
N THR A 122 -14.20 16.74 15.69
CA THR A 122 -13.65 18.07 15.34
C THR A 122 -14.53 19.25 15.78
N MET A 123 -15.71 19.02 16.37
CA MET A 123 -16.58 20.07 16.91
C MET A 123 -16.45 20.17 18.44
N ASN A 124 -15.23 20.47 18.90
CA ASN A 124 -14.87 20.51 20.31
C ASN A 124 -15.58 21.66 21.04
N ASP A 125 -16.57 21.33 21.87
CA ASP A 125 -16.81 21.84 23.25
C ASP A 125 -18.25 21.55 23.73
N TYR A 126 -19.22 21.34 22.82
CA TYR A 126 -20.60 21.71 23.12
C TYR A 126 -21.67 20.63 23.37
N ILE A 127 -21.43 19.33 23.11
CA ILE A 127 -22.51 18.31 23.28
C ILE A 127 -22.04 17.06 24.03
N ILE A 128 -22.00 17.18 25.36
CA ILE A 128 -21.73 16.08 26.31
C ILE A 128 -22.69 14.90 26.10
N GLU A 129 -23.98 15.14 25.81
CA GLU A 129 -24.97 14.06 25.49
C GLU A 129 -24.53 13.13 24.33
N THR A 130 -23.71 13.60 23.39
CA THR A 130 -23.25 12.75 22.27
C THR A 130 -22.23 11.73 22.73
N ARG A 131 -21.44 12.06 23.77
CA ARG A 131 -20.33 11.24 24.21
C ARG A 131 -20.84 9.94 24.79
N ASP A 132 -21.75 10.02 25.75
CA ASP A 132 -22.39 8.89 26.42
C ASP A 132 -23.09 7.94 25.42
N PHE A 133 -23.76 8.47 24.39
CA PHE A 133 -24.32 7.61 23.34
C PHE A 133 -23.22 6.93 22.50
N LEU A 134 -22.20 7.67 22.07
CA LEU A 134 -21.14 7.12 21.23
C LEU A 134 -20.27 6.10 21.99
N GLU A 135 -19.99 6.30 23.28
CA GLU A 135 -19.31 5.33 24.16
C GLU A 135 -20.08 3.98 24.13
N ILE A 136 -21.39 4.00 24.43
CA ILE A 136 -22.25 2.80 24.38
C ILE A 136 -22.29 2.15 22.98
N ALA A 137 -22.18 2.94 21.90
CA ALA A 137 -22.13 2.41 20.54
C ALA A 137 -20.78 1.77 20.19
N ILE A 138 -19.67 2.35 20.66
CA ILE A 138 -18.30 1.90 20.42
C ILE A 138 -18.04 0.59 21.17
N ASP A 139 -18.42 0.48 22.44
CA ASP A 139 -18.26 -0.75 23.23
C ASP A 139 -18.99 -1.92 22.58
N ARG A 140 -20.22 -1.67 22.09
CA ARG A 140 -21.03 -2.65 21.38
C ARG A 140 -20.50 -3.03 19.99
N ILE A 141 -19.49 -2.31 19.47
CA ILE A 141 -18.75 -2.65 18.25
C ILE A 141 -17.46 -3.39 18.59
N ASN A 142 -16.69 -2.94 19.58
CA ASN A 142 -15.50 -3.63 20.08
C ASN A 142 -15.85 -5.05 20.53
N ASN A 143 -16.94 -5.22 21.28
CA ASN A 143 -17.44 -6.54 21.71
C ASN A 143 -17.89 -7.41 20.53
N ARG A 144 -18.24 -6.82 19.37
CA ARG A 144 -18.55 -7.56 18.14
C ARG A 144 -17.31 -7.89 17.31
N LEU A 145 -16.23 -7.12 17.40
CA LEU A 145 -14.96 -7.45 16.76
C LEU A 145 -14.30 -8.61 17.51
N LYS A 146 -14.18 -8.47 18.85
CA LYS A 146 -13.77 -9.57 19.75
C LYS A 146 -14.56 -10.85 19.46
N ALA A 147 -15.89 -10.78 19.38
CA ALA A 147 -16.71 -11.97 19.09
C ALA A 147 -16.39 -12.66 17.75
N VAL A 148 -15.91 -11.94 16.73
CA VAL A 148 -15.49 -12.55 15.45
C VAL A 148 -14.12 -13.22 15.57
N GLU A 149 -13.17 -12.56 16.24
CA GLU A 149 -11.81 -13.09 16.47
C GLU A 149 -11.84 -14.29 17.42
N ASN A 150 -12.60 -14.20 18.51
CA ASN A 150 -12.89 -15.30 19.44
C ASN A 150 -13.54 -16.48 18.70
N SER A 151 -14.55 -16.24 17.86
CA SER A 151 -15.21 -17.31 17.11
C SER A 151 -14.26 -17.99 16.10
N ALA A 152 -13.34 -17.26 15.48
CA ALA A 152 -12.29 -17.88 14.66
C ALA A 152 -11.37 -18.80 15.49
N SER A 153 -11.03 -18.40 16.72
CA SER A 153 -10.28 -19.24 17.66
C SER A 153 -11.05 -20.50 18.07
N PHE A 154 -12.33 -20.37 18.48
CA PHE A 154 -13.17 -21.52 18.85
C PHE A 154 -13.36 -22.51 17.70
N HIS A 155 -13.48 -22.04 16.46
CA HIS A 155 -13.52 -22.92 15.28
C HIS A 155 -12.19 -23.64 15.05
N SER A 156 -11.04 -22.97 15.24
CA SER A 156 -9.72 -23.59 15.14
C SER A 156 -9.53 -24.71 16.18
N TRP A 157 -9.91 -24.46 17.44
CA TRP A 157 -9.92 -25.48 18.49
C TRP A 157 -10.83 -26.66 18.12
N SER A 158 -12.08 -26.40 17.75
CA SER A 158 -13.07 -27.43 17.39
C SER A 158 -12.59 -28.31 16.23
N LEU A 159 -12.01 -27.71 15.18
CA LEU A 159 -11.43 -28.43 14.03
C LEU A 159 -10.25 -29.32 14.43
N ASN A 160 -9.40 -28.89 15.37
CA ASN A 160 -8.30 -29.70 15.88
C ASN A 160 -8.80 -30.92 16.69
N ILE A 161 -9.87 -30.78 17.48
CA ILE A 161 -10.53 -31.89 18.18
C ILE A 161 -11.18 -32.85 17.16
N GLU A 162 -11.86 -32.33 16.13
CA GLU A 162 -12.49 -33.13 15.07
C GLU A 162 -11.47 -33.91 14.22
N ALA A 163 -10.34 -33.31 13.86
CA ALA A 163 -9.25 -34.00 13.17
C ALA A 163 -8.67 -35.15 14.02
N ASN A 164 -8.58 -34.96 15.34
CA ASN A 164 -8.03 -35.92 16.30
C ASN A 164 -9.10 -36.83 16.95
N LYS A 165 -10.33 -36.85 16.44
CA LYS A 165 -11.53 -37.53 16.98
C LYS A 165 -11.36 -38.98 17.43
N ARG A 166 -10.37 -39.73 16.89
CA ARG A 166 -10.03 -41.09 17.36
C ARG A 166 -9.43 -41.11 18.77
N ARG A 167 -8.66 -40.09 19.17
CA ARG A 167 -8.05 -39.95 20.50
C ARG A 167 -9.06 -39.62 21.58
N PHE A 168 -10.03 -38.77 21.26
CA PHE A 168 -11.07 -38.34 22.20
C PHE A 168 -12.16 -39.41 22.41
N LYS A 169 -12.46 -40.22 21.38
CA LYS A 169 -13.40 -41.35 21.48
C LYS A 169 -12.99 -42.50 22.40
N SER A 170 -11.76 -42.51 22.94
CA SER A 170 -11.31 -43.47 23.95
C SER A 170 -11.44 -42.95 25.40
N ILE A 171 -11.95 -41.74 25.60
CA ILE A 171 -12.24 -41.19 26.94
C ILE A 171 -13.71 -41.54 27.30
N PRO A 172 -14.00 -42.03 28.51
CA PRO A 172 -15.38 -42.28 28.97
C PRO A 172 -16.26 -41.01 28.96
N GLY A 173 -17.59 -41.17 28.89
CA GLY A 173 -18.52 -40.08 28.56
C GLY A 173 -18.42 -38.83 29.45
N ASN A 174 -18.49 -39.01 30.77
CA ASN A 174 -18.51 -37.88 31.72
C ASN A 174 -17.12 -37.27 31.86
N LEU A 175 -16.07 -38.10 31.83
CA LEU A 175 -14.69 -37.61 31.73
C LEU A 175 -14.41 -36.88 30.41
N LEU A 176 -15.05 -37.25 29.30
CA LEU A 176 -14.90 -36.55 28.01
C LEU A 176 -15.57 -35.17 28.03
N ILE A 177 -16.74 -35.07 28.65
CA ILE A 177 -17.40 -33.79 28.93
C ILE A 177 -16.45 -32.90 29.74
N LEU A 178 -16.00 -33.37 30.91
CA LEU A 178 -15.10 -32.60 31.77
C LEU A 178 -13.78 -32.25 31.07
N HIS A 179 -13.13 -33.20 30.39
CA HIS A 179 -11.87 -32.99 29.70
C HIS A 179 -11.95 -31.88 28.67
N LEU A 180 -12.99 -31.88 27.82
CA LEU A 180 -13.16 -30.84 26.81
C LEU A 180 -13.69 -29.52 27.41
N THR A 181 -14.40 -29.54 28.53
CA THR A 181 -14.75 -28.32 29.26
C THR A 181 -13.51 -27.59 29.78
N TYR A 182 -12.62 -28.29 30.50
CA TYR A 182 -11.38 -27.69 31.01
C TYR A 182 -10.37 -27.38 29.89
N ASP A 183 -10.28 -28.20 28.84
CA ASP A 183 -9.43 -27.91 27.66
C ASP A 183 -9.92 -26.67 26.89
N PHE A 184 -11.24 -26.53 26.67
CA PHE A 184 -11.83 -25.35 26.07
C PHE A 184 -11.55 -24.08 26.88
N MET A 185 -11.58 -24.14 28.22
CA MET A 185 -11.15 -23.01 29.04
C MET A 185 -9.65 -22.70 28.92
N ARG A 186 -8.80 -23.73 28.99
CA ARG A 186 -7.33 -23.58 28.94
C ARG A 186 -6.84 -23.06 27.60
N ALA A 187 -7.50 -23.40 26.50
CA ALA A 187 -7.20 -22.92 25.15
C ALA A 187 -7.61 -21.45 24.89
N HIS A 188 -8.44 -20.87 25.75
CA HIS A 188 -9.04 -19.54 25.56
C HIS A 188 -8.91 -18.64 26.81
N ARG A 189 -7.82 -18.77 27.58
CA ARG A 189 -7.57 -18.06 28.84
C ARG A 189 -7.69 -16.53 28.76
N ASP A 190 -7.34 -15.94 27.61
CA ASP A 190 -7.38 -14.49 27.38
C ASP A 190 -8.75 -13.99 26.84
N ILE A 191 -9.75 -14.87 26.79
CA ILE A 191 -11.07 -14.59 26.23
C ILE A 191 -12.14 -14.63 27.34
N GLU A 192 -12.89 -13.53 27.45
CA GLU A 192 -14.10 -13.43 28.27
C GLU A 192 -15.23 -14.28 27.64
N LEU A 193 -15.37 -15.53 28.11
CA LEU A 193 -16.30 -16.51 27.55
C LEU A 193 -17.76 -16.17 27.88
N THR A 194 -18.64 -16.16 26.87
CA THR A 194 -20.10 -16.04 27.05
C THR A 194 -20.81 -17.39 26.90
N GLU A 195 -22.03 -17.49 27.41
CA GLU A 195 -22.94 -18.64 27.20
C GLU A 195 -23.08 -19.04 25.73
N ARG A 196 -22.95 -18.07 24.79
CA ARG A 196 -23.02 -18.35 23.35
C ARG A 196 -21.80 -19.11 22.86
N ASP A 197 -20.63 -18.79 23.39
CA ASP A 197 -19.35 -19.37 22.99
C ASP A 197 -19.22 -20.82 23.46
N VAL A 198 -19.82 -21.15 24.62
CA VAL A 198 -19.98 -22.52 25.13
C VAL A 198 -20.72 -23.44 24.14
N ASN A 199 -21.53 -22.90 23.21
CA ASN A 199 -22.13 -23.72 22.15
C ASN A 199 -21.10 -24.31 21.18
N HIS A 200 -19.91 -23.72 21.03
CA HIS A 200 -18.83 -24.34 20.24
C HIS A 200 -18.29 -25.61 20.91
N LEU A 201 -18.17 -25.62 22.24
CA LEU A 201 -17.87 -26.83 23.02
C LEU A 201 -19.00 -27.86 22.90
N VAL A 202 -20.26 -27.45 23.09
CA VAL A 202 -21.43 -28.34 22.99
C VAL A 202 -21.53 -29.00 21.60
N VAL A 203 -21.45 -28.24 20.50
CA VAL A 203 -21.47 -28.79 19.14
C VAL A 203 -20.26 -29.71 18.88
N THR A 204 -19.12 -29.48 19.53
CA THR A 204 -17.96 -30.38 19.45
C THR A 204 -18.23 -31.70 20.18
N LEU A 205 -18.86 -31.67 21.36
CA LEU A 205 -19.29 -32.85 22.12
C LEU A 205 -20.36 -33.66 21.37
N GLU A 206 -21.38 -33.00 20.82
CA GLU A 206 -22.40 -33.60 19.93
C GLU A 206 -21.75 -34.33 18.75
N LYS A 207 -20.79 -33.69 18.07
CA LYS A 207 -20.04 -34.30 16.97
C LYS A 207 -19.23 -35.52 17.42
N LEU A 208 -18.71 -35.57 18.64
CA LEU A 208 -18.01 -36.75 19.17
C LEU A 208 -18.98 -37.90 19.48
N GLY A 209 -20.20 -37.58 19.89
CA GLY A 209 -21.30 -38.51 20.16
C GLY A 209 -21.90 -38.41 21.56
N VAL A 210 -21.64 -37.30 22.28
CA VAL A 210 -22.27 -36.98 23.56
C VAL A 210 -23.55 -36.19 23.29
N ASN A 211 -24.67 -36.55 23.91
CA ASN A 211 -25.89 -35.75 23.82
C ASN A 211 -25.90 -34.71 24.95
N CYS A 212 -25.77 -33.42 24.62
CA CYS A 212 -25.70 -32.35 25.61
C CYS A 212 -27.09 -31.84 26.08
N ASP A 213 -28.17 -32.32 25.46
CA ASP A 213 -29.55 -32.00 25.84
C ASP A 213 -30.21 -33.11 26.70
N ASP A 214 -29.45 -34.12 27.13
CA ASP A 214 -29.90 -35.09 28.14
C ASP A 214 -29.87 -34.48 29.56
N GLU A 215 -30.76 -34.98 30.42
CA GLU A 215 -30.80 -34.70 31.86
C GLU A 215 -30.05 -35.78 32.66
N VAL A 216 -29.30 -35.38 33.69
CA VAL A 216 -28.55 -36.28 34.59
C VAL A 216 -28.74 -35.84 36.04
N GLU A 217 -29.11 -36.78 36.93
CA GLU A 217 -29.13 -36.54 38.39
C GLU A 217 -27.69 -36.40 38.90
N LEU A 218 -27.37 -35.33 39.63
CA LEU A 218 -26.00 -35.03 40.07
C LEU A 218 -25.35 -36.19 40.86
N LEU A 219 -26.11 -36.87 41.73
CA LEU A 219 -25.65 -38.08 42.42
C LEU A 219 -25.26 -39.21 41.45
N GLY A 220 -26.04 -39.41 40.37
CA GLY A 220 -25.72 -40.38 39.32
C GLY A 220 -24.46 -40.00 38.55
N PHE A 221 -24.34 -38.72 38.15
CA PHE A 221 -23.13 -38.19 37.52
C PHE A 221 -21.87 -38.42 38.38
N ILE A 222 -21.95 -38.14 39.68
CA ILE A 222 -20.84 -38.35 40.62
C ILE A 222 -20.45 -39.84 40.71
N ILE A 223 -21.42 -40.75 40.81
CA ILE A 223 -21.17 -42.20 40.85
C ILE A 223 -20.51 -42.66 39.54
N GLU A 224 -21.05 -42.27 38.39
CA GLU A 224 -20.47 -42.61 37.08
C GLU A 224 -19.07 -42.00 36.89
N VAL A 225 -18.78 -40.82 37.45
CA VAL A 225 -17.43 -40.23 37.43
C VAL A 225 -16.48 -41.02 38.35
N ILE A 226 -16.91 -41.46 39.53
CA ILE A 226 -16.09 -42.33 40.42
C ILE A 226 -15.67 -43.60 39.68
N ASP A 227 -16.62 -44.27 39.01
CA ASP A 227 -16.39 -45.49 38.22
C ASP A 227 -15.44 -45.23 37.04
N GLN A 228 -15.56 -44.07 36.40
CA GLN A 228 -14.68 -43.68 35.29
C GLN A 228 -13.27 -43.29 35.78
N ILE A 229 -13.13 -42.70 36.97
CA ILE A 229 -11.82 -42.39 37.58
C ILE A 229 -11.06 -43.67 37.92
N GLU A 230 -11.73 -44.74 38.36
CA GLU A 230 -11.09 -46.03 38.67
C GLU A 230 -10.30 -46.58 37.46
N VAL A 231 -10.86 -46.42 36.26
CA VAL A 231 -10.23 -46.83 34.99
C VAL A 231 -9.26 -45.78 34.43
N PHE A 232 -9.50 -44.49 34.68
CA PHE A 232 -8.73 -43.38 34.08
C PHE A 232 -7.47 -43.00 34.89
N GLY A 233 -7.53 -43.16 36.21
CA GLY A 233 -6.52 -42.79 37.22
C GLY A 233 -6.80 -41.44 37.89
N ILE A 234 -6.81 -41.42 39.22
CA ILE A 234 -7.09 -40.22 40.03
C ILE A 234 -6.15 -39.05 39.72
N ASP A 235 -4.85 -39.30 39.50
CA ASP A 235 -3.88 -38.23 39.17
C ASP A 235 -4.19 -37.56 37.82
N ARG A 236 -4.74 -38.32 36.86
CA ARG A 236 -5.19 -37.76 35.57
C ARG A 236 -6.48 -36.98 35.72
N TYR A 237 -7.38 -37.40 36.60
CA TYR A 237 -8.58 -36.64 36.92
C TYR A 237 -8.22 -35.31 37.61
N ARG A 238 -7.33 -35.35 38.62
CA ARG A 238 -6.78 -34.16 39.29
C ARG A 238 -6.16 -33.17 38.30
N SER A 239 -5.24 -33.63 37.45
CA SER A 239 -4.61 -32.79 36.40
C SER A 239 -5.59 -32.34 35.29
N MET A 240 -6.68 -33.08 35.04
CA MET A 240 -7.73 -32.69 34.09
C MET A 240 -8.56 -31.50 34.60
N ILE A 241 -8.91 -31.47 35.89
CA ILE A 241 -9.72 -30.38 36.48
C ILE A 241 -8.89 -29.22 37.05
N GLU A 242 -7.56 -29.35 37.11
CA GLU A 242 -6.65 -28.35 37.67
C GLU A 242 -6.85 -26.93 37.09
N LEU A 243 -6.88 -25.92 37.97
CA LEU A 243 -6.95 -24.50 37.62
C LEU A 243 -5.66 -23.81 38.03
N SER A 244 -5.03 -23.09 37.09
CA SER A 244 -3.76 -22.41 37.31
C SER A 244 -3.73 -21.05 36.61
N VAL A 245 -3.16 -20.04 37.26
CA VAL A 245 -2.98 -18.69 36.69
C VAL A 245 -1.76 -18.70 35.75
N ASN A 246 -0.65 -19.26 36.22
CA ASN A 246 0.59 -19.52 35.47
C ASN A 246 1.20 -20.86 35.95
N GLU A 247 2.41 -21.21 35.52
CA GLU A 247 3.05 -22.50 35.84
C GLU A 247 3.34 -22.69 37.34
N ASP A 248 3.53 -21.61 38.11
CA ASP A 248 3.84 -21.65 39.54
C ASP A 248 2.60 -21.52 40.47
N HIS A 249 1.45 -21.07 39.95
CA HIS A 249 0.28 -20.69 40.74
C HIS A 249 -0.96 -21.52 40.40
N VAL A 250 -1.08 -22.66 41.07
CA VAL A 250 -2.22 -23.60 41.01
C VAL A 250 -3.19 -23.34 42.17
N LEU A 251 -4.50 -23.42 41.90
CA LEU A 251 -5.56 -23.26 42.90
C LEU A 251 -5.83 -24.61 43.60
N ASP A 252 -5.76 -24.63 44.94
CA ASP A 252 -6.08 -25.83 45.72
C ASP A 252 -7.59 -26.08 45.84
N SER A 253 -7.97 -27.34 46.11
CA SER A 253 -9.38 -27.76 46.16
C SER A 253 -10.16 -27.12 47.32
N HIS A 254 -9.50 -26.78 48.43
CA HIS A 254 -10.11 -26.12 49.57
C HIS A 254 -10.34 -24.62 49.31
N PHE A 255 -9.45 -23.94 48.59
CA PHE A 255 -9.66 -22.59 48.09
C PHE A 255 -10.92 -22.52 47.21
N ILE A 256 -11.10 -23.48 46.30
CA ILE A 256 -12.25 -23.52 45.40
C ILE A 256 -13.55 -23.76 46.19
N GLN A 257 -13.60 -24.82 47.01
CA GLN A 257 -14.77 -25.15 47.85
C GLN A 257 -15.17 -24.02 48.82
N LYS A 258 -14.20 -23.20 49.27
CA LYS A 258 -14.42 -22.08 50.19
C LYS A 258 -14.96 -20.81 49.51
N ASN A 259 -14.57 -20.55 48.27
CA ASN A 259 -14.89 -19.29 47.58
C ASN A 259 -16.02 -19.42 46.54
N ILE A 260 -16.32 -20.63 46.06
CA ILE A 260 -17.32 -20.91 45.02
C ILE A 260 -18.50 -21.70 45.61
N SER A 261 -19.71 -21.47 45.10
CA SER A 261 -20.96 -22.07 45.60
C SER A 261 -21.67 -23.00 44.61
N GLY A 262 -21.02 -23.35 43.49
CA GLY A 262 -21.57 -24.28 42.49
C GLY A 262 -21.63 -25.71 43.04
N LEU A 263 -22.81 -26.32 43.00
CA LEU A 263 -23.07 -27.62 43.61
C LEU A 263 -22.40 -28.77 42.85
N GLY A 264 -22.56 -28.80 41.52
CA GLY A 264 -21.90 -29.77 40.64
C GLY A 264 -20.42 -29.49 40.48
N PHE A 265 -20.03 -28.22 40.43
CA PHE A 265 -18.64 -27.78 40.34
C PHE A 265 -17.83 -28.15 41.59
N ASN A 266 -18.29 -27.77 42.80
CA ASN A 266 -17.58 -28.13 44.04
C ASN A 266 -17.54 -29.64 44.27
N ALA A 267 -18.56 -30.39 43.83
CA ALA A 267 -18.54 -31.84 43.91
C ALA A 267 -17.35 -32.46 43.13
N LEU A 268 -16.85 -31.83 42.05
CA LEU A 268 -15.65 -32.30 41.34
C LEU A 268 -14.37 -32.20 42.20
N TYR A 269 -14.25 -31.13 42.99
CA TYR A 269 -13.06 -30.85 43.82
C TYR A 269 -13.12 -31.59 45.16
N PHE A 270 -14.30 -31.68 45.78
CA PHE A 270 -14.52 -32.57 46.91
C PHE A 270 -14.27 -34.05 46.52
N LEU A 271 -14.71 -34.47 45.32
CA LEU A 271 -14.36 -35.78 44.78
C LEU A 271 -12.84 -35.93 44.59
N SER A 272 -12.15 -34.90 44.08
CA SER A 272 -10.69 -34.88 43.94
C SER A 272 -9.96 -35.00 45.29
N GLU A 273 -10.50 -34.43 46.36
CA GLU A 273 -9.90 -34.43 47.71
C GLU A 273 -10.21 -35.71 48.50
N GLU A 274 -11.43 -36.25 48.38
CA GLU A 274 -11.91 -37.39 49.17
C GLU A 274 -11.93 -38.72 48.39
N TYR A 275 -11.45 -38.79 47.15
CA TYR A 275 -11.53 -39.98 46.29
C TYR A 275 -11.05 -41.27 46.97
N GLU A 276 -9.82 -41.27 47.51
CA GLU A 276 -9.23 -42.45 48.15
C GLU A 276 -10.12 -42.95 49.30
N LYS A 277 -10.67 -42.03 50.10
CA LYS A 277 -11.57 -42.30 51.23
C LYS A 277 -12.96 -42.74 50.78
N ILE A 278 -13.46 -42.28 49.62
CA ILE A 278 -14.70 -42.76 49.02
C ILE A 278 -14.53 -44.21 48.56
N ILE A 279 -13.41 -44.54 47.92
CA ILE A 279 -13.08 -45.92 47.52
C ILE A 279 -12.90 -46.82 48.76
N ASP A 280 -12.10 -46.42 49.75
CA ASP A 280 -11.92 -47.15 51.03
C ASP A 280 -13.24 -47.45 51.77
N LEU A 281 -14.29 -46.64 51.54
CA LEU A 281 -15.62 -46.81 52.15
C LEU A 281 -16.65 -47.46 51.22
N THR A 282 -16.32 -47.70 49.94
CA THR A 282 -17.22 -48.31 48.94
C THR A 282 -16.69 -49.59 48.30
N ASP A 283 -15.48 -50.01 48.66
CA ASP A 283 -14.87 -51.30 48.33
C ASP A 283 -15.79 -52.51 48.65
N ASP A 284 -15.67 -53.56 47.84
CA ASP A 284 -16.55 -54.75 47.85
C ASP A 284 -16.51 -55.53 49.17
N GLU A 285 -15.43 -55.43 49.97
CA GLU A 285 -15.38 -56.03 51.31
C GLU A 285 -16.25 -55.30 52.35
N LEU A 286 -16.53 -54.01 52.13
CA LEU A 286 -17.28 -53.14 53.04
C LEU A 286 -18.68 -52.78 52.50
N CYS A 287 -18.87 -52.80 51.18
CA CYS A 287 -20.10 -52.44 50.50
C CYS A 287 -20.75 -53.63 49.80
N ASN A 288 -21.89 -54.10 50.31
CA ASN A 288 -22.50 -55.36 49.87
C ASN A 288 -23.56 -55.24 48.75
N SER A 289 -23.73 -54.05 48.16
CA SER A 289 -24.66 -53.79 47.04
C SER A 289 -24.54 -52.36 46.51
N ASP A 290 -24.89 -52.16 45.23
CA ASP A 290 -24.93 -50.83 44.60
C ASP A 290 -25.80 -49.83 45.38
N ALA A 291 -26.93 -50.30 45.94
CA ALA A 291 -27.82 -49.49 46.78
C ALA A 291 -27.23 -49.13 48.15
N ALA A 292 -26.22 -49.86 48.64
CA ALA A 292 -25.40 -49.45 49.77
C ALA A 292 -24.33 -48.43 49.32
N ARG A 293 -23.73 -48.62 48.14
CA ARG A 293 -22.71 -47.72 47.56
C ARG A 293 -23.26 -46.33 47.26
N GLU A 294 -24.38 -46.25 46.54
CA GLU A 294 -25.16 -45.01 46.32
C GLU A 294 -25.43 -44.30 47.65
N LYS A 295 -25.84 -45.05 48.69
CA LYS A 295 -26.19 -44.51 50.00
C LYS A 295 -24.98 -44.04 50.82
N ILE A 296 -23.79 -44.62 50.61
CA ILE A 296 -22.55 -44.13 51.23
C ILE A 296 -22.10 -42.85 50.52
N ILE A 297 -22.03 -42.85 49.19
CA ILE A 297 -21.65 -41.68 48.38
C ILE A 297 -22.62 -40.51 48.64
N SER A 298 -23.94 -40.75 48.55
CA SER A 298 -24.99 -39.77 48.85
C SER A 298 -24.94 -39.26 50.30
N ARG A 299 -24.29 -39.97 51.23
CA ARG A 299 -24.10 -39.52 52.62
C ARG A 299 -22.81 -38.76 52.83
N LEU A 300 -21.72 -39.14 52.14
CA LEU A 300 -20.45 -38.42 52.19
C LEU A 300 -20.62 -37.01 51.60
N PHE A 301 -21.00 -36.95 50.33
CA PHE A 301 -21.33 -35.69 49.66
C PHE A 301 -22.50 -34.97 50.35
N GLY A 302 -23.49 -35.71 50.86
CA GLY A 302 -24.71 -35.13 51.45
C GLY A 302 -24.55 -34.49 52.83
N ASN A 303 -23.34 -34.56 53.44
CA ASN A 303 -23.03 -33.77 54.63
C ASN A 303 -22.64 -32.33 54.25
N GLU A 304 -21.88 -32.16 53.16
CA GLU A 304 -21.40 -30.86 52.68
C GLU A 304 -22.35 -30.21 51.66
N PHE A 305 -23.01 -31.02 50.82
CA PHE A 305 -23.77 -30.58 49.66
C PHE A 305 -25.27 -30.89 49.80
N GLY A 306 -26.06 -29.83 50.01
CA GLY A 306 -27.52 -29.91 49.92
C GLY A 306 -28.01 -29.97 48.48
N GLY A 307 -28.77 -31.00 48.12
CA GLY A 307 -29.46 -31.07 46.82
C GLY A 307 -28.87 -32.03 45.78
N LEU A 308 -28.11 -33.06 46.18
CA LEU A 308 -27.52 -34.06 45.27
C LEU A 308 -28.49 -34.77 44.31
N ARG A 309 -29.80 -34.75 44.60
CA ARG A 309 -30.86 -35.29 43.74
C ARG A 309 -31.43 -34.27 42.74
N THR A 310 -30.68 -33.21 42.46
CA THR A 310 -31.01 -32.23 41.42
C THR A 310 -30.70 -32.82 40.06
N SER A 311 -31.67 -32.76 39.14
CA SER A 311 -31.45 -33.04 37.73
C SER A 311 -30.79 -31.83 37.07
N TYR A 312 -29.73 -32.06 36.32
CA TYR A 312 -29.03 -31.07 35.50
C TYR A 312 -29.19 -31.44 34.03
N GLY A 313 -29.50 -30.48 33.16
CA GLY A 313 -29.15 -30.63 31.75
C GLY A 313 -27.62 -30.71 31.62
N VAL A 314 -27.09 -31.61 30.77
CA VAL A 314 -25.63 -31.72 30.56
C VAL A 314 -25.02 -30.36 30.15
N ARG A 315 -25.73 -29.60 29.31
CA ARG A 315 -25.43 -28.20 28.94
C ARG A 315 -25.33 -27.25 30.15
N GLU A 316 -26.18 -27.41 31.16
CA GLU A 316 -26.21 -26.58 32.37
C GLU A 316 -25.05 -26.92 33.30
N LEU A 317 -24.71 -28.20 33.45
CA LEU A 317 -23.56 -28.67 34.22
C LEU A 317 -22.23 -28.17 33.62
N ILE A 318 -22.10 -28.19 32.29
CA ILE A 318 -20.97 -27.57 31.58
C ILE A 318 -20.88 -26.07 31.89
N GLY A 319 -22.03 -25.37 31.88
CA GLY A 319 -22.11 -23.94 32.22
C GLY A 319 -21.68 -23.65 33.67
N GLU A 320 -22.11 -24.47 34.64
CA GLU A 320 -21.73 -24.32 36.04
C GLU A 320 -20.22 -24.52 36.24
N VAL A 321 -19.64 -25.53 35.57
CA VAL A 321 -18.19 -25.83 35.65
C VAL A 321 -17.34 -24.70 35.07
N ILE A 322 -17.74 -24.12 33.94
CA ILE A 322 -17.02 -22.99 33.32
C ILE A 322 -17.15 -21.74 34.21
N GLY A 323 -18.36 -21.42 34.66
CA GLY A 323 -18.61 -20.26 35.50
C GLY A 323 -17.86 -20.31 36.83
N GLY A 324 -17.92 -21.45 37.53
CA GLY A 324 -17.19 -21.67 38.78
C GLY A 324 -15.68 -21.57 38.61
N SER A 325 -15.14 -22.10 37.51
CA SER A 325 -13.71 -22.06 37.21
C SER A 325 -13.18 -20.66 36.93
N LEU A 326 -13.92 -19.85 36.16
CA LEU A 326 -13.53 -18.46 35.88
C LEU A 326 -13.54 -17.60 37.14
N VAL A 327 -14.62 -17.69 37.93
CA VAL A 327 -14.74 -16.93 39.19
C VAL A 327 -13.67 -17.35 40.20
N ALA A 328 -13.30 -18.63 40.26
CA ALA A 328 -12.21 -19.09 41.13
C ALA A 328 -10.86 -18.46 40.73
N LEU A 329 -10.54 -18.44 39.44
CA LEU A 329 -9.31 -17.84 38.93
C LEU A 329 -9.25 -16.33 39.17
N ASP A 330 -10.35 -15.60 38.98
CA ASP A 330 -10.36 -14.14 39.15
C ASP A 330 -10.29 -13.71 40.63
N ILE A 331 -10.97 -14.42 41.54
CA ILE A 331 -10.81 -14.22 42.99
C ILE A 331 -9.35 -14.50 43.42
N TYR A 332 -8.69 -15.51 42.83
CA TYR A 332 -7.30 -15.81 43.11
C TYR A 332 -6.34 -14.73 42.54
N LYS A 333 -6.59 -14.21 41.34
CA LYS A 333 -5.81 -13.10 40.74
C LYS A 333 -5.89 -11.84 41.61
N GLU A 334 -7.09 -11.49 42.08
CA GLU A 334 -7.32 -10.33 42.93
C GLU A 334 -6.59 -10.46 44.28
N GLN A 335 -6.72 -11.61 44.96
CA GLN A 335 -6.10 -11.84 46.27
C GLN A 335 -4.56 -11.88 46.23
N ASN A 336 -3.96 -12.25 45.09
CA ASN A 336 -2.51 -12.39 44.93
C ASN A 336 -1.87 -11.29 44.06
N GLY A 337 -2.62 -10.24 43.69
CA GLY A 337 -2.07 -9.04 43.06
C GLY A 337 -1.71 -9.16 41.56
N PHE A 338 -2.23 -10.16 40.84
CA PHE A 338 -1.91 -10.40 39.43
C PHE A 338 -2.53 -9.39 38.43
N ASN A 339 -3.36 -8.46 38.91
CA ASN A 339 -3.99 -7.43 38.08
C ASN A 339 -3.07 -6.20 37.95
N VAL A 340 -2.23 -6.17 36.91
CA VAL A 340 -1.24 -5.12 36.68
C VAL A 340 -1.88 -3.83 36.17
N SER A 341 -1.76 -2.75 36.95
CA SER A 341 -1.89 -1.37 36.47
C SER A 341 -0.60 -0.94 35.77
N ALA A 342 -0.71 -0.18 34.68
CA ALA A 342 0.44 0.56 34.14
C ALA A 342 0.93 1.63 35.13
N ASP A 343 2.22 1.96 35.06
CA ASP A 343 2.95 2.89 35.94
C ASP A 343 2.98 2.54 37.45
N ALA A 344 3.84 1.58 37.80
CA ALA A 344 4.53 1.57 39.08
C ALA A 344 5.93 0.93 38.95
N SER A 345 6.98 1.69 39.23
CA SER A 345 8.33 1.16 39.44
C SER A 345 8.61 0.94 40.93
N LEU A 346 9.43 -0.06 41.25
CA LEU A 346 10.67 0.09 42.03
C LEU A 346 11.40 -1.25 42.20
N ASP A 347 12.68 -1.14 42.55
CA ASP A 347 13.65 -2.23 42.70
C ASP A 347 13.39 -3.12 43.94
N GLU A 348 13.91 -4.36 43.96
CA GLU A 348 15.04 -4.69 44.85
C GLU A 348 15.71 -6.07 44.60
N GLU A 349 16.90 -6.22 45.19
CA GLU A 349 17.77 -7.40 45.39
C GLU A 349 18.26 -8.24 44.20
N GLN A 350 19.58 -8.16 43.96
CA GLN A 350 20.35 -8.98 43.04
C GLN A 350 20.51 -10.42 43.54
N THR A 351 20.33 -11.40 42.65
CA THR A 351 20.86 -12.76 42.84
C THR A 351 21.97 -13.00 41.82
N GLU A 352 23.17 -13.41 42.24
CA GLU A 352 24.27 -13.72 41.32
C GLU A 352 23.97 -14.98 40.48
N THR A 353 23.37 -14.79 39.31
CA THR A 353 23.37 -15.77 38.22
C THR A 353 24.58 -15.54 37.32
N LEU A 354 25.33 -16.61 37.01
CA LEU A 354 26.40 -16.57 36.02
C LEU A 354 25.81 -16.36 34.62
N SER A 355 25.76 -15.11 34.18
CA SER A 355 25.36 -14.73 32.82
C SER A 355 26.27 -15.40 31.79
N LEU A 356 25.66 -15.98 30.75
CA LEU A 356 26.35 -16.46 29.55
C LEU A 356 26.34 -15.41 28.42
N THR A 357 25.97 -14.18 28.75
CA THR A 357 25.86 -13.03 27.84
C THR A 357 26.56 -11.82 28.45
N SER A 358 27.42 -11.17 27.65
CA SER A 358 28.15 -9.96 28.02
C SER A 358 27.20 -8.82 28.43
N ASP A 359 27.46 -8.20 29.59
CA ASP A 359 26.74 -6.99 30.02
C ASP A 359 27.22 -5.75 29.24
N LEU A 360 28.37 -5.83 28.57
CA LEU A 360 28.92 -4.77 27.72
C LEU A 360 28.42 -4.87 26.26
N PRO A 361 27.94 -3.76 25.65
CA PRO A 361 27.53 -3.73 24.25
C PRO A 361 28.66 -3.99 23.24
N ASP A 362 28.37 -4.77 22.21
CA ASP A 362 29.25 -5.01 21.05
C ASP A 362 29.95 -3.74 20.52
N ILE A 363 31.29 -3.77 20.49
CA ILE A 363 32.09 -2.73 19.82
C ILE A 363 32.02 -2.94 18.30
N LYS A 364 31.32 -2.04 17.58
CA LYS A 364 31.12 -2.13 16.11
C LYS A 364 31.97 -1.15 15.29
N ALA A 365 32.50 -0.10 15.92
CA ALA A 365 33.36 0.91 15.31
C ALA A 365 34.16 1.64 16.41
N HIS A 366 35.40 2.04 16.14
CA HIS A 366 36.30 2.69 17.10
C HIS A 366 37.19 3.76 16.44
N SER A 367 36.96 5.02 16.82
CA SER A 367 37.59 6.24 16.26
C SER A 367 39.08 6.17 15.88
N PHE A 368 39.93 5.55 16.72
CA PHE A 368 41.33 5.22 16.44
C PHE A 368 41.57 3.89 15.69
N LEU A 369 41.13 2.74 16.24
CA LEU A 369 41.48 1.39 15.74
C LEU A 369 41.06 1.15 14.28
N ASP A 370 39.96 1.77 13.83
CA ASP A 370 39.45 1.68 12.46
C ASP A 370 40.47 2.18 11.41
N LYS A 371 41.33 3.13 11.82
CA LYS A 371 42.27 3.86 10.95
C LYS A 371 43.74 3.49 11.19
N ALA A 372 44.02 2.75 12.26
CA ALA A 372 45.37 2.36 12.67
C ALA A 372 45.87 1.11 11.93
N ASP A 373 47.18 1.01 11.70
CA ASP A 373 47.82 -0.25 11.30
C ASP A 373 47.93 -1.25 12.46
N ASP A 374 48.28 -2.49 12.17
CA ASP A 374 48.23 -3.59 13.14
C ASP A 374 49.23 -3.44 14.31
N GLU A 375 50.38 -2.80 14.11
CA GLU A 375 51.31 -2.58 15.23
C GLU A 375 50.91 -1.33 16.03
N ALA A 376 50.31 -0.33 15.39
CA ALA A 376 49.65 0.78 16.06
C ALA A 376 48.47 0.30 16.93
N ARG A 377 47.61 -0.59 16.42
CA ARG A 377 46.53 -1.27 17.17
C ARG A 377 47.07 -2.04 18.37
N ARG A 378 48.02 -2.95 18.15
CA ARG A 378 48.65 -3.75 19.21
C ARG A 378 49.32 -2.87 20.27
N THR A 379 49.99 -1.79 19.86
CA THR A 379 50.60 -0.85 20.80
C THR A 379 49.55 -0.12 21.62
N TYR A 380 48.50 0.42 20.99
CA TYR A 380 47.38 1.12 21.64
C TYR A 380 46.78 0.32 22.80
N LEU A 381 46.49 -0.96 22.55
CA LEU A 381 45.92 -1.88 23.54
C LEU A 381 46.92 -2.22 24.65
N ARG A 382 48.19 -2.53 24.32
CA ARG A 382 49.24 -2.81 25.31
C ARG A 382 49.42 -1.70 26.34
N LEU A 383 49.16 -0.44 25.96
CA LEU A 383 49.30 0.71 26.87
C LEU A 383 48.32 0.68 28.06
N PHE A 384 47.16 0.02 27.98
CA PHE A 384 46.22 -0.07 29.10
C PHE A 384 46.82 -0.75 30.34
N ALA A 385 47.89 -1.54 30.18
CA ALA A 385 48.67 -2.11 31.29
C ALA A 385 49.30 -1.04 32.24
N LEU A 386 49.42 0.20 31.77
CA LEU A 386 49.91 1.35 32.54
C LEU A 386 48.85 1.95 33.48
N CYS A 387 47.55 1.69 33.26
CA CYS A 387 46.46 2.23 34.07
C CYS A 387 46.39 1.62 35.49
N PHE A 388 46.98 0.44 35.67
CA PHE A 388 46.83 -0.41 36.86
C PHE A 388 48.15 -0.56 37.63
N ASP A 389 48.08 -1.05 38.88
CA ASP A 389 49.28 -1.41 39.63
C ASP A 389 49.82 -2.80 39.24
N ASN A 390 48.92 -3.78 39.08
CA ASN A 390 49.19 -5.17 38.71
C ASN A 390 47.98 -5.77 37.96
N ALA A 391 48.10 -6.99 37.40
CA ALA A 391 47.02 -7.69 36.71
C ALA A 391 45.81 -7.93 37.63
N ALA A 392 46.04 -8.23 38.92
CA ALA A 392 45.01 -8.41 39.94
C ALA A 392 44.20 -7.13 40.29
N SER A 393 44.53 -5.98 39.70
CA SER A 393 43.75 -4.74 39.82
C SER A 393 42.58 -4.66 38.83
N LEU A 394 42.53 -5.57 37.84
CA LEU A 394 41.57 -5.62 36.73
C LEU A 394 40.52 -6.71 37.02
N ASP A 395 39.26 -6.32 37.15
CA ASP A 395 38.12 -7.22 37.42
C ASP A 395 37.48 -7.77 36.13
N GLY A 396 36.38 -8.51 36.25
CA GLY A 396 35.70 -9.18 35.15
C GLY A 396 35.27 -8.23 34.03
N ALA A 397 34.56 -7.15 34.37
CA ALA A 397 34.13 -6.14 33.39
C ALA A 397 35.32 -5.43 32.72
N GLY A 398 36.40 -5.16 33.47
CA GLY A 398 37.64 -4.64 32.89
C GLY A 398 38.35 -5.61 31.93
N GLN A 399 38.30 -6.92 32.23
CA GLN A 399 38.83 -7.97 31.34
C GLN A 399 37.97 -8.17 30.09
N GLU A 400 36.65 -8.13 30.23
CA GLU A 400 35.69 -8.24 29.13
C GLU A 400 35.81 -7.08 28.13
N PHE A 401 35.84 -5.83 28.63
CA PHE A 401 36.03 -4.64 27.78
C PHE A 401 37.35 -4.68 26.99
N LEU A 402 38.45 -5.09 27.64
CA LEU A 402 39.74 -5.28 26.95
C LEU A 402 39.72 -6.46 25.98
N GLY A 403 38.92 -7.50 26.25
CA GLY A 403 38.63 -8.59 25.34
C GLY A 403 37.94 -8.10 24.07
N GLN A 404 36.80 -7.42 24.21
CA GLN A 404 36.04 -6.85 23.09
C GLN A 404 36.90 -5.91 22.22
N LEU A 405 37.70 -5.02 22.84
CA LEU A 405 38.63 -4.14 22.11
C LEU A 405 39.70 -4.91 21.34
N ALA A 406 40.28 -5.95 21.95
CA ALA A 406 41.31 -6.76 21.34
C ALA A 406 40.76 -7.61 20.17
N GLU A 407 39.58 -8.20 20.35
CA GLU A 407 38.88 -9.00 19.34
C GLU A 407 38.41 -8.13 18.16
N TYR A 408 37.81 -6.97 18.44
CA TYR A 408 37.45 -5.98 17.41
C TYR A 408 38.67 -5.53 16.57
N SER A 409 39.82 -5.35 17.21
CA SER A 409 41.08 -4.99 16.53
C SER A 409 41.76 -6.13 15.77
N GLY A 410 41.19 -7.36 15.79
CA GLY A 410 41.80 -8.55 15.21
C GLY A 410 43.05 -9.07 15.94
N CYS A 411 43.28 -8.63 17.18
CA CYS A 411 44.48 -8.91 17.98
C CYS A 411 44.17 -9.49 19.38
N PRO A 412 43.30 -10.52 19.53
CA PRO A 412 42.88 -11.05 20.83
C PRO A 412 44.03 -11.58 21.70
N GLU A 413 45.16 -11.97 21.10
CA GLU A 413 46.36 -12.41 21.83
C GLU A 413 46.97 -11.31 22.72
N VAL A 414 46.65 -10.04 22.47
CA VAL A 414 47.19 -8.89 23.21
C VAL A 414 46.66 -8.81 24.64
N VAL A 415 45.48 -9.36 24.96
CA VAL A 415 44.94 -9.34 26.35
C VAL A 415 45.92 -10.03 27.31
N SER A 416 46.48 -11.17 26.91
CA SER A 416 47.51 -11.88 27.69
C SER A 416 48.78 -11.04 27.91
N GLN A 417 49.13 -10.21 26.93
CA GLN A 417 50.29 -9.32 26.98
C GLN A 417 50.02 -8.12 27.89
N ILE A 418 48.81 -7.57 27.91
CA ILE A 418 48.40 -6.49 28.83
C ILE A 418 48.58 -6.94 30.28
N LEU A 419 48.11 -8.14 30.62
CA LEU A 419 48.27 -8.70 31.98
C LEU A 419 49.75 -8.89 32.35
N GLY A 420 50.55 -9.49 31.46
CA GLY A 420 51.99 -9.67 31.67
C GLY A 420 52.79 -8.36 31.79
N ILE A 421 52.40 -7.33 31.03
CA ILE A 421 52.97 -5.97 31.16
C ILE A 421 52.49 -5.33 32.47
N ALA A 422 51.25 -5.58 32.91
CA ALA A 422 50.70 -4.98 34.13
C ALA A 422 51.47 -5.43 35.39
N ASP A 423 51.95 -6.67 35.44
CA ASP A 423 52.76 -7.18 36.55
C ASP A 423 54.27 -6.82 36.48
N ASN A 424 54.75 -6.29 35.35
CA ASN A 424 56.16 -5.92 35.18
C ASN A 424 56.50 -4.62 35.96
N PRO A 425 57.43 -4.66 36.95
CA PRO A 425 57.79 -3.47 37.73
C PRO A 425 58.53 -2.39 36.93
N LEU A 426 59.03 -2.70 35.72
CA LEU A 426 59.67 -1.75 34.81
C LEU A 426 58.73 -1.16 33.75
N LYS A 427 57.45 -1.58 33.70
CA LYS A 427 56.49 -1.25 32.62
C LYS A 427 56.41 0.23 32.26
N GLU A 428 56.46 1.13 33.25
CA GLU A 428 56.45 2.58 33.00
C GLU A 428 57.68 3.05 32.21
N ARG A 429 58.87 2.54 32.55
CA ARG A 429 60.12 2.89 31.86
C ARG A 429 60.14 2.37 30.42
N GLU A 430 59.51 1.22 30.19
CA GLU A 430 59.55 0.50 28.91
C GLU A 430 58.44 1.00 27.95
N HIS A 431 57.26 1.36 28.46
CA HIS A 431 56.10 1.71 27.62
C HIS A 431 55.71 3.21 27.59
N LEU A 432 56.16 4.08 28.51
CA LEU A 432 55.94 5.53 28.34
C LEU A 432 56.51 6.10 27.02
N PRO A 433 57.70 5.69 26.53
CA PRO A 433 58.21 6.18 25.24
C PRO A 433 57.32 5.78 24.06
N ALA A 434 56.75 4.56 24.08
CA ALA A 434 55.81 4.10 23.07
C ALA A 434 54.49 4.89 23.14
N LEU A 435 53.98 5.14 24.36
CA LEU A 435 52.80 5.97 24.63
C LEU A 435 52.95 7.40 24.06
N GLN A 436 54.08 8.05 24.30
CA GLN A 436 54.37 9.39 23.75
C GLN A 436 54.59 9.41 22.23
N THR A 437 55.05 8.28 21.65
CA THR A 437 55.29 8.16 20.20
C THR A 437 53.98 7.92 19.45
N LEU A 438 53.10 7.08 19.99
CA LEU A 438 51.81 6.73 19.38
C LEU A 438 50.78 7.84 19.57
N LEU A 439 50.63 8.36 20.78
CA LEU A 439 49.62 9.35 21.17
C LEU A 439 50.20 10.77 21.06
N ASN A 440 50.70 11.10 19.86
CA ASN A 440 51.51 12.29 19.59
C ASN A 440 50.72 13.58 19.24
N ASP A 441 49.39 13.53 19.30
CA ASP A 441 48.49 14.67 19.17
C ASP A 441 47.29 14.55 20.14
N ASP A 442 46.54 15.64 20.29
CA ASP A 442 45.42 15.71 21.24
C ASP A 442 44.27 14.73 20.88
N ASP A 443 43.95 14.46 19.61
CA ASP A 443 42.84 13.54 19.27
C ASP A 443 43.18 12.11 19.70
N LYS A 444 44.40 11.63 19.37
CA LYS A 444 44.86 10.32 19.84
C LYS A 444 44.96 10.25 21.36
N ALA A 445 45.55 11.27 21.98
CA ALA A 445 45.75 11.32 23.43
C ALA A 445 44.42 11.35 24.19
N TYR A 446 43.46 12.15 23.75
CA TYR A 446 42.13 12.20 24.35
C TYR A 446 41.32 10.93 24.08
N THR A 447 41.36 10.36 22.86
CA THR A 447 40.67 9.08 22.58
C THR A 447 41.14 8.00 23.57
N TRP A 448 42.46 7.79 23.66
CA TRP A 448 43.01 6.77 24.55
C TRP A 448 42.74 7.06 26.03
N LEU A 449 42.82 8.32 26.46
CA LEU A 449 42.47 8.71 27.84
C LEU A 449 40.98 8.47 28.14
N ILE A 450 40.09 8.68 27.17
CA ILE A 450 38.66 8.43 27.30
C ILE A 450 38.39 6.93 27.43
N ASP A 451 38.97 6.09 26.58
CA ASP A 451 38.86 4.63 26.69
C ASP A 451 39.45 4.12 28.02
N ALA A 452 40.60 4.66 28.44
CA ALA A 452 41.26 4.32 29.70
C ALA A 452 40.44 4.77 30.93
N PHE A 453 39.75 5.90 30.87
CA PHE A 453 38.89 6.38 31.96
C PHE A 453 37.58 5.60 32.03
N PHE A 454 37.04 5.14 30.90
CA PHE A 454 35.92 4.20 30.86
C PHE A 454 36.29 2.86 31.50
N LEU A 455 37.42 2.27 31.09
CA LEU A 455 37.99 1.07 31.68
C LEU A 455 38.22 1.21 33.21
N LEU A 456 38.75 2.34 33.69
CA LEU A 456 38.90 2.59 35.13
C LEU A 456 37.55 2.76 35.84
N THR A 457 36.53 3.31 35.17
CA THR A 457 35.16 3.46 35.71
C THR A 457 34.49 2.09 35.87
N LEU A 458 34.58 1.23 34.85
CA LEU A 458 34.16 -0.17 34.91
C LEU A 458 34.85 -0.90 36.07
N CYS A 459 36.16 -0.75 36.19
CA CYS A 459 36.95 -1.37 37.27
C CYS A 459 36.71 -0.74 38.67
N HIS A 460 35.74 0.16 38.82
CA HIS A 460 35.45 0.95 40.03
C HIS A 460 36.68 1.66 40.65
N LYS A 461 37.66 2.03 39.81
CA LYS A 461 38.88 2.74 40.23
C LYS A 461 38.71 4.25 40.06
N LYS A 462 39.36 5.02 40.93
CA LYS A 462 39.41 6.48 40.74
C LYS A 462 40.27 6.83 39.51
N ILE A 463 39.70 7.62 38.60
CA ILE A 463 40.43 8.23 37.46
C ILE A 463 41.57 9.11 37.97
N GLU A 464 41.32 9.91 39.03
CA GLU A 464 42.37 10.65 39.74
C GLU A 464 43.22 9.70 40.59
N ASN A 465 44.24 9.08 39.97
CA ASN A 465 45.19 8.19 40.64
C ASN A 465 46.65 8.45 40.20
N PRO A 466 47.67 7.95 40.93
CA PRO A 466 49.08 8.23 40.64
C PRO A 466 49.59 7.71 39.29
N ARG A 467 48.98 6.65 38.72
CA ARG A 467 49.36 6.12 37.40
C ARG A 467 48.86 7.04 36.29
N ILE A 468 47.58 7.42 36.33
CA ILE A 468 47.00 8.40 35.40
C ILE A 468 47.75 9.74 35.49
N MET A 469 48.13 10.21 36.68
CA MET A 469 48.94 11.42 36.81
C MET A 469 50.30 11.33 36.12
N ARG A 470 50.97 10.16 36.11
CA ARG A 470 52.22 9.95 35.35
C ARG A 470 51.97 9.98 33.85
N ILE A 471 50.89 9.37 33.37
CA ILE A 471 50.49 9.37 31.95
C ILE A 471 50.16 10.79 31.49
N LEU A 472 49.42 11.57 32.28
CA LEU A 472 49.10 12.97 31.98
C LEU A 472 50.35 13.88 31.93
N ILE A 473 51.34 13.63 32.81
CA ILE A 473 52.64 14.31 32.78
C ILE A 473 53.45 13.94 31.52
N ALA A 474 53.26 12.73 30.97
CA ALA A 474 53.92 12.28 29.75
C ALA A 474 53.25 12.83 28.47
N LEU A 475 51.92 12.78 28.38
CA LEU A 475 51.16 13.23 27.20
C LEU A 475 50.99 14.76 27.14
N LYS A 476 50.68 15.39 28.28
CA LYS A 476 50.37 16.83 28.41
C LYS A 476 49.26 17.34 27.46
N PRO A 477 48.09 16.66 27.36
CA PRO A 477 47.00 17.07 26.48
C PRO A 477 46.50 18.50 26.77
N SER A 478 46.18 19.25 25.72
CA SER A 478 45.79 20.66 25.83
C SER A 478 44.42 20.83 26.49
N SER A 479 44.23 21.89 27.29
CA SER A 479 43.00 22.18 28.06
C SER A 479 42.46 21.06 28.98
N PHE A 480 43.25 20.04 29.34
CA PHE A 480 42.77 18.86 30.10
C PHE A 480 41.92 19.18 31.35
N LYS A 481 42.26 20.23 32.11
CA LYS A 481 41.49 20.62 33.31
C LYS A 481 40.05 21.04 32.98
N GLU A 482 39.81 21.60 31.80
CA GLU A 482 38.50 22.02 31.32
C GLU A 482 37.76 20.78 30.77
N SER A 483 38.43 20.03 29.88
CA SER A 483 37.92 18.81 29.24
C SER A 483 37.55 17.69 30.21
N LEU A 484 38.27 17.53 31.33
CA LEU A 484 38.00 16.49 32.34
C LEU A 484 36.55 16.55 32.86
N SER A 485 35.98 17.75 33.01
CA SER A 485 34.58 17.92 33.43
C SER A 485 33.58 17.37 32.39
N LEU A 486 33.90 17.48 31.11
CA LEU A 486 33.10 16.97 30.00
C LEU A 486 33.25 15.45 29.86
N ILE A 487 34.48 14.93 30.02
CA ILE A 487 34.75 13.48 29.98
C ILE A 487 34.02 12.78 31.14
N LEU A 488 34.10 13.32 32.37
CA LEU A 488 33.38 12.76 33.52
C LEU A 488 31.86 12.76 33.33
N ALA A 489 31.31 13.80 32.67
CA ALA A 489 29.89 13.85 32.31
C ALA A 489 29.51 12.79 31.27
N LEU A 490 30.33 12.56 30.24
CA LEU A 490 30.09 11.51 29.23
C LEU A 490 30.22 10.09 29.80
N LEU A 491 31.12 9.87 30.76
CA LEU A 491 31.33 8.57 31.39
C LEU A 491 30.21 8.21 32.37
N ASN A 492 29.76 9.16 33.20
CA ASN A 492 28.89 8.87 34.36
C ASN A 492 27.49 9.52 34.28
N GLY A 493 27.26 10.44 33.34
CA GLY A 493 26.00 11.17 33.24
C GLY A 493 24.86 10.36 32.63
N SER A 494 23.63 10.72 32.99
CA SER A 494 22.37 10.21 32.46
C SER A 494 21.48 11.28 31.83
N ASP A 495 21.69 12.57 32.13
CA ASP A 495 20.99 13.68 31.47
C ASP A 495 21.49 13.84 30.03
N GLU A 496 20.61 13.61 29.07
CA GLU A 496 20.91 13.77 27.64
C GLU A 496 21.45 15.16 27.30
N ALA A 497 20.89 16.23 27.90
CA ALA A 497 21.29 17.60 27.57
C ALA A 497 22.74 17.88 28.00
N ALA A 498 23.16 17.39 29.17
CA ALA A 498 24.54 17.41 29.61
C ALA A 498 25.45 16.50 28.74
N LEU A 499 24.98 15.31 28.35
CA LEU A 499 25.74 14.37 27.52
C LEU A 499 26.01 14.93 26.11
N VAL A 500 24.99 15.45 25.43
CA VAL A 500 25.10 16.12 24.12
C VAL A 500 26.04 17.33 24.22
N LYS A 501 25.91 18.14 25.28
CA LYS A 501 26.79 19.30 25.51
C LYS A 501 28.24 18.91 25.78
N ALA A 502 28.47 17.79 26.47
CA ALA A 502 29.80 17.26 26.73
C ALA A 502 30.45 16.70 25.44
N ALA A 503 29.69 15.92 24.65
CA ALA A 503 30.09 15.46 23.32
C ALA A 503 30.44 16.65 22.40
N ALA A 504 29.59 17.67 22.34
CA ALA A 504 29.80 18.87 21.54
C ALA A 504 31.06 19.67 21.95
N GLY A 505 31.42 19.65 23.24
CA GLY A 505 32.65 20.24 23.74
C GLY A 505 33.90 19.42 23.38
N LEU A 506 33.84 18.10 23.49
CA LEU A 506 34.96 17.21 23.15
C LEU A 506 35.16 17.00 21.65
N ALA A 507 34.13 17.13 20.81
CA ALA A 507 34.19 16.94 19.36
C ALA A 507 35.22 17.86 18.64
N LYS A 508 35.64 18.95 19.28
CA LYS A 508 36.69 19.86 18.78
C LYS A 508 38.12 19.43 19.15
N LEU A 509 38.26 18.53 20.12
CA LEU A 509 39.54 18.01 20.60
C LEU A 509 39.76 16.57 20.13
N THR A 510 38.70 15.78 19.98
CA THR A 510 38.79 14.36 19.65
C THR A 510 37.51 13.80 19.04
N GLN A 511 37.61 12.65 18.36
CA GLN A 511 36.46 11.80 18.02
C GLN A 511 36.17 10.69 19.06
N GLY A 512 37.02 10.50 20.06
CA GLY A 512 36.88 9.46 21.08
C GLY A 512 35.63 9.53 21.96
N TRP A 513 34.92 10.66 21.99
CA TRP A 513 33.61 10.72 22.65
C TRP A 513 32.57 9.78 21.98
N LYS A 514 32.70 9.51 20.68
CA LYS A 514 31.84 8.54 19.95
C LYS A 514 32.05 7.12 20.48
N ASN A 515 33.25 6.78 20.93
CA ASN A 515 33.52 5.48 21.55
C ASN A 515 32.62 5.29 22.79
N ILE A 516 32.54 6.29 23.68
CA ILE A 516 31.71 6.20 24.91
C ILE A 516 30.22 6.11 24.60
N VAL A 517 29.73 6.85 23.59
CA VAL A 517 28.34 6.73 23.12
C VAL A 517 28.03 5.29 22.71
N ARG A 518 28.96 4.61 22.03
CA ARG A 518 28.84 3.20 21.62
C ARG A 518 28.95 2.24 22.81
N TYR A 519 30.01 2.34 23.63
CA TYR A 519 30.24 1.44 24.78
C TYR A 519 29.14 1.51 25.85
N ARG A 520 28.49 2.68 26.01
CA ARG A 520 27.35 2.86 26.92
C ARG A 520 25.99 2.72 26.22
N ALA A 521 25.97 2.37 24.92
CA ALA A 521 24.80 2.29 24.05
C ALA A 521 23.84 3.50 24.16
N LEU A 522 24.38 4.71 24.35
CA LEU A 522 23.59 5.90 24.67
C LEU A 522 22.62 6.25 23.54
N ARG A 523 21.35 6.39 23.90
CA ARG A 523 20.32 7.03 23.09
C ARG A 523 20.09 8.44 23.61
N PHE A 524 19.61 9.30 22.72
CA PHE A 524 19.32 10.70 22.97
C PHE A 524 17.85 10.94 22.61
N GLU A 525 16.96 10.17 23.23
CA GLU A 525 15.55 10.06 22.84
C GLU A 525 14.76 11.35 23.05
N GLN A 526 15.03 12.13 24.09
CA GLN A 526 14.37 13.43 24.31
C GLN A 526 15.05 14.57 23.53
N SER A 527 16.30 14.38 23.12
CA SER A 527 17.06 15.34 22.34
C SER A 527 16.46 15.47 20.93
N TRP A 528 16.29 16.73 20.51
CA TRP A 528 15.79 17.10 19.17
C TRP A 528 14.36 16.70 18.80
N ILE A 529 13.59 15.95 19.61
CA ILE A 529 12.17 15.59 19.34
C ILE A 529 11.30 16.78 18.91
N SER A 530 11.49 17.97 19.50
CA SER A 530 10.71 19.16 19.15
C SER A 530 11.07 19.74 17.78
N MET A 531 12.29 19.48 17.31
CA MET A 531 12.81 19.86 15.99
C MET A 531 12.41 18.81 14.94
N GLU A 532 12.54 17.52 15.24
CA GLU A 532 11.99 16.40 14.45
C GLU A 532 10.51 16.66 14.13
N LYS A 533 9.68 16.83 15.15
CA LYS A 533 8.24 17.12 15.01
C LYS A 533 7.93 18.39 14.22
N GLN A 534 8.78 19.42 14.28
CA GLN A 534 8.59 20.63 13.49
C GLN A 534 8.91 20.39 12.01
N LEU A 535 10.03 19.72 11.71
CA LEU A 535 10.42 19.38 10.33
C LEU A 535 9.40 18.46 9.66
N TYR A 536 8.93 17.44 10.38
CA TYR A 536 7.89 16.52 9.92
C TYR A 536 6.58 17.24 9.59
N ALA A 537 6.12 18.13 10.47
CA ALA A 537 4.91 18.94 10.24
C ALA A 537 5.06 19.88 9.02
N VAL A 538 6.24 20.49 8.84
CA VAL A 538 6.55 21.36 7.69
C VAL A 538 6.62 20.56 6.39
N SER A 539 7.15 19.34 6.42
CA SER A 539 7.18 18.45 5.26
C SER A 539 5.78 18.09 4.77
N ILE A 540 4.86 17.80 5.71
CA ILE A 540 3.43 17.61 5.41
C ILE A 540 2.81 18.91 4.87
N GLU A 541 3.02 20.05 5.53
CA GLU A 541 2.44 21.34 5.10
C GLU A 541 2.85 21.73 3.67
N ALA A 542 4.12 21.51 3.30
CA ALA A 542 4.61 21.74 1.94
C ALA A 542 4.04 20.74 0.92
N SER A 543 3.83 19.48 1.31
CA SER A 543 3.22 18.44 0.47
C SER A 543 1.73 18.71 0.23
N ASP A 544 0.99 19.10 1.27
CA ASP A 544 -0.40 19.52 1.18
C ASP A 544 -0.53 20.78 0.29
N MET A 545 0.42 21.72 0.36
CA MET A 545 0.43 22.91 -0.50
C MET A 545 0.65 22.58 -1.99
N SER A 546 1.40 21.52 -2.32
CA SER A 546 1.51 20.99 -3.69
C SER A 546 0.16 20.42 -4.17
N MET A 547 -0.56 19.68 -3.33
CA MET A 547 -1.91 19.22 -3.67
C MET A 547 -2.89 20.39 -3.84
N ASP A 548 -2.80 21.42 -3.00
CA ASP A 548 -3.62 22.65 -3.11
C ASP A 548 -3.29 23.45 -4.38
N LEU A 549 -2.02 23.44 -4.83
CA LEU A 549 -1.57 24.01 -6.10
C LEU A 549 -2.21 23.28 -7.29
N MET A 550 -2.08 21.95 -7.36
CA MET A 550 -2.69 21.12 -8.40
C MET A 550 -4.22 21.27 -8.45
N ASN A 551 -4.86 21.45 -7.28
CA ASN A 551 -6.30 21.75 -7.22
C ASN A 551 -6.64 23.14 -7.78
N ALA A 552 -5.79 24.16 -7.55
CA ALA A 552 -5.98 25.52 -8.05
C ALA A 552 -5.77 25.62 -9.57
N THR A 553 -4.83 24.87 -10.13
CA THR A 553 -4.51 24.82 -11.58
C THR A 553 -5.43 23.87 -12.36
N SER A 554 -6.08 22.89 -11.71
CA SER A 554 -6.90 21.84 -12.35
C SER A 554 -7.87 22.29 -13.46
N LYS A 555 -8.38 23.53 -13.38
CA LYS A 555 -9.31 24.14 -14.36
C LYS A 555 -8.63 24.79 -15.56
N ALA A 556 -7.30 24.75 -15.67
CA ALA A 556 -6.56 25.29 -16.80
C ALA A 556 -6.91 24.59 -18.12
N SER A 557 -7.23 23.30 -18.05
CA SER A 557 -7.66 22.47 -19.19
C SER A 557 -8.96 22.99 -19.84
N ASP A 558 -9.92 23.48 -19.05
CA ASP A 558 -11.17 24.11 -19.53
C ASP A 558 -10.93 25.34 -20.42
N TRP A 559 -9.73 25.95 -20.35
CA TRP A 559 -9.34 27.16 -21.08
C TRP A 559 -8.14 26.94 -22.01
N SER A 560 -7.79 25.67 -22.28
CA SER A 560 -6.59 25.27 -23.01
C SER A 560 -6.54 25.80 -24.45
N SER A 561 -7.55 25.52 -25.28
CA SER A 561 -7.63 25.97 -26.69
C SER A 561 -8.96 26.66 -27.00
N PHE A 562 -8.94 27.80 -27.69
CA PHE A 562 -10.16 28.53 -28.07
C PHE A 562 -10.56 28.28 -29.53
N MET A 563 -11.70 27.61 -29.75
CA MET A 563 -12.31 27.53 -31.08
C MET A 563 -13.37 28.62 -31.26
N GLY A 564 -13.18 29.48 -32.27
CA GLY A 564 -14.13 30.51 -32.66
C GLY A 564 -15.38 29.98 -33.38
N SER A 565 -16.33 30.88 -33.66
CA SER A 565 -17.49 30.59 -34.51
C SER A 565 -17.08 30.30 -35.95
N PHE A 566 -17.58 29.17 -36.49
CA PHE A 566 -17.50 28.85 -37.92
C PHE A 566 -18.47 29.68 -38.80
N ASP A 567 -19.42 30.41 -38.20
CA ASP A 567 -20.20 31.45 -38.90
C ASP A 567 -19.39 32.76 -39.00
N ASP A 568 -19.20 33.24 -40.22
CA ASP A 568 -18.51 34.48 -40.58
C ASP A 568 -19.46 35.72 -40.49
N GLY A 569 -20.74 35.49 -40.20
CA GLY A 569 -21.76 36.52 -40.01
C GLY A 569 -21.53 37.43 -38.80
N PHE A 570 -22.34 38.49 -38.70
CA PHE A 570 -22.26 39.46 -37.58
C PHE A 570 -22.50 38.79 -36.20
N LEU A 571 -23.40 37.80 -36.16
CA LEU A 571 -23.68 37.03 -34.94
C LEU A 571 -22.53 36.09 -34.59
N GLY A 572 -21.98 35.35 -35.55
CA GLY A 572 -20.77 34.55 -35.36
C GLY A 572 -19.57 35.38 -34.89
N LYS A 573 -19.34 36.56 -35.48
CA LYS A 573 -18.28 37.49 -35.03
C LYS A 573 -18.51 38.03 -33.61
N MET A 574 -19.75 38.30 -33.20
CA MET A 574 -20.07 38.62 -31.80
C MET A 574 -19.90 37.42 -30.86
N ALA A 575 -20.24 36.20 -31.31
CA ALA A 575 -20.05 34.98 -30.54
C ALA A 575 -18.56 34.67 -30.32
N THR A 576 -17.71 34.80 -31.35
CA THR A 576 -16.26 34.67 -31.23
C THR A 576 -15.67 35.72 -30.27
N ALA A 577 -16.10 36.99 -30.39
CA ALA A 577 -15.63 38.05 -29.49
C ALA A 577 -16.05 37.81 -28.02
N ALA A 578 -17.28 37.34 -27.78
CA ALA A 578 -17.75 36.99 -26.45
C ALA A 578 -17.05 35.74 -25.88
N GLY A 579 -16.81 34.72 -26.72
CA GLY A 579 -16.07 33.52 -26.36
C GLY A 579 -14.62 33.82 -26.01
N GLY A 580 -13.91 34.57 -26.85
CA GLY A 580 -12.53 34.98 -26.60
C GLY A 580 -12.39 35.86 -25.35
N ALA A 581 -13.36 36.74 -25.07
CA ALA A 581 -13.42 37.49 -23.82
C ALA A 581 -13.65 36.56 -22.60
N ALA A 582 -14.52 35.56 -22.71
CA ALA A 582 -14.75 34.58 -21.65
C ALA A 582 -13.50 33.73 -21.37
N TYR A 583 -12.80 33.25 -22.41
CA TYR A 583 -11.51 32.57 -22.28
C TYR A 583 -10.46 33.48 -21.65
N THR A 584 -10.37 34.75 -22.06
CA THR A 584 -9.44 35.73 -21.47
C THR A 584 -9.70 35.93 -19.97
N ILE A 585 -10.96 35.91 -19.54
CA ILE A 585 -11.35 36.00 -18.13
C ILE A 585 -11.04 34.70 -17.37
N GLY A 586 -11.33 33.54 -17.96
CA GLY A 586 -11.01 32.23 -17.41
C GLY A 586 -9.52 32.04 -17.17
N ARG A 587 -8.71 32.26 -18.22
CA ARG A 587 -7.24 32.24 -18.18
C ARG A 587 -6.69 33.16 -17.09
N LYS A 588 -7.14 34.42 -17.03
CA LYS A 588 -6.75 35.36 -15.97
C LYS A 588 -7.15 34.90 -14.56
N SER A 589 -8.30 34.26 -14.40
CA SER A 589 -8.73 33.71 -13.10
C SER A 589 -7.85 32.56 -12.65
N VAL A 590 -7.40 31.70 -13.58
CA VAL A 590 -6.48 30.60 -13.27
C VAL A 590 -5.08 31.14 -12.99
N LEU A 591 -4.55 32.06 -13.81
CA LEU A 591 -3.25 32.69 -13.56
C LEU A 591 -3.21 33.48 -12.23
N SER A 592 -4.31 34.15 -11.86
CA SER A 592 -4.44 34.78 -10.53
C SER A 592 -4.36 33.74 -9.42
N SER A 593 -5.02 32.58 -9.59
CA SER A 593 -5.00 31.48 -8.62
C SER A 593 -3.59 30.88 -8.49
N LEU A 594 -2.87 30.71 -9.60
CA LEU A 594 -1.47 30.29 -9.62
C LEU A 594 -0.56 31.30 -8.89
N ASN A 595 -0.76 32.60 -9.11
CA ASN A 595 0.01 33.66 -8.44
C ASN A 595 -0.33 33.80 -6.94
N ASP A 596 -1.57 33.52 -6.54
CA ASP A 596 -1.92 33.40 -5.11
C ASP A 596 -1.24 32.18 -4.47
N MET A 597 -1.17 31.04 -5.17
CA MET A 597 -0.42 29.85 -4.69
C MET A 597 1.10 30.09 -4.66
N ARG A 598 1.67 30.77 -5.67
CA ARG A 598 3.07 31.22 -5.71
C ARG A 598 3.45 32.00 -4.46
N ARG A 599 2.60 32.95 -4.07
CA ARG A 599 2.80 33.77 -2.85
C ARG A 599 2.69 32.93 -1.57
N LYS A 600 1.66 32.08 -1.42
CA LYS A 600 1.55 31.16 -0.27
C LYS A 600 2.76 30.23 -0.14
N ALA A 601 3.26 29.67 -1.24
CA ALA A 601 4.42 28.79 -1.24
C ALA A 601 5.69 29.53 -0.77
N GLN A 602 5.90 30.77 -1.22
CA GLN A 602 6.99 31.61 -0.70
C GLN A 602 6.80 31.97 0.78
N ASP A 603 5.59 32.31 1.23
CA ASP A 603 5.30 32.62 2.63
C ASP A 603 5.50 31.41 3.55
N LEU A 604 5.09 30.21 3.12
CA LEU A 604 5.29 28.93 3.82
C LEU A 604 6.79 28.64 3.96
N ILE A 605 7.54 28.68 2.86
CA ILE A 605 8.99 28.43 2.87
C ILE A 605 9.72 29.48 3.72
N ALA A 606 9.37 30.77 3.61
CA ALA A 606 9.98 31.83 4.39
C ALA A 606 9.69 31.70 5.90
N THR A 607 8.48 31.26 6.27
CA THR A 607 8.07 31.03 7.66
C THR A 607 8.79 29.83 8.27
N ASN A 608 8.98 28.76 7.48
CA ASN A 608 9.45 27.47 7.98
C ASN A 608 10.95 27.18 7.74
N ALA A 609 11.62 27.88 6.83
CA ALA A 609 13.08 27.77 6.62
C ALA A 609 13.95 27.96 7.89
N PRO A 610 13.55 28.72 8.94
CA PRO A 610 14.26 28.74 10.21
C PRO A 610 14.32 27.38 10.94
N ALA A 611 13.37 26.46 10.71
CA ALA A 611 13.39 25.11 11.27
C ALA A 611 14.51 24.27 10.63
N LEU A 612 14.51 24.17 9.29
CA LEU A 612 15.57 23.52 8.51
C LEU A 612 16.95 24.15 8.78
N SER A 613 17.02 25.47 8.91
CA SER A 613 18.25 26.18 9.30
C SER A 613 18.74 25.82 10.71
N SER A 614 17.82 25.58 11.65
CA SER A 614 18.14 25.17 13.02
C SER A 614 18.64 23.72 13.09
N ALA A 615 18.04 22.82 12.29
CA ALA A 615 18.48 21.45 12.13
C ALA A 615 19.85 21.37 11.47
N ASN A 616 20.05 22.09 10.36
CA ASN A 616 21.35 22.19 9.69
C ASN A 616 22.46 22.69 10.62
N ARG A 617 22.17 23.59 11.55
CA ARG A 617 23.15 24.03 12.56
C ARG A 617 23.56 22.90 13.52
N VAL A 618 22.66 21.96 13.83
CA VAL A 618 22.99 20.75 14.62
C VAL A 618 23.77 19.75 13.76
N ILE A 619 23.34 19.50 12.53
CA ILE A 619 23.97 18.54 11.61
C ILE A 619 25.44 18.92 11.33
N VAL A 620 25.69 20.19 10.98
CA VAL A 620 27.03 20.73 10.72
C VAL A 620 27.91 20.76 11.98
N GLN A 621 27.33 20.82 13.19
CA GLN A 621 28.10 20.76 14.45
C GLN A 621 28.86 19.44 14.61
N TRP A 622 28.36 18.34 14.02
CA TRP A 622 28.99 17.02 14.05
C TRP A 622 29.84 16.71 12.81
N GLY A 623 30.02 17.68 11.91
CA GLY A 623 30.82 17.54 10.69
C GLY A 623 30.09 16.91 9.50
N ILE A 624 28.78 16.68 9.60
CA ILE A 624 27.96 16.18 8.49
C ILE A 624 27.58 17.36 7.56
N PRO A 625 27.54 17.18 6.23
CA PRO A 625 27.10 18.22 5.31
C PRO A 625 25.71 18.78 5.63
N ARG A 626 25.50 20.07 5.32
CA ARG A 626 24.17 20.68 5.38
C ARG A 626 23.27 20.11 4.28
N ILE A 627 21.99 20.02 4.58
CA ILE A 627 20.91 19.63 3.66
C ILE A 627 20.35 20.91 3.04
N GLU A 628 20.33 20.97 1.71
CA GLU A 628 19.90 22.12 0.92
C GLU A 628 18.72 21.73 0.03
N PHE A 629 18.02 22.74 -0.52
CA PHE A 629 16.97 22.57 -1.51
C PHE A 629 17.06 23.71 -2.52
N ASP A 630 16.76 23.42 -3.79
CA ASP A 630 16.67 24.44 -4.82
C ASP A 630 15.30 25.15 -4.76
N ASN A 631 15.31 26.45 -5.05
CA ASN A 631 14.12 27.30 -5.04
C ASN A 631 13.97 27.98 -6.40
N GLU A 632 13.08 27.43 -7.23
CA GLU A 632 12.77 27.90 -8.59
C GLU A 632 11.65 28.97 -8.58
N ILE A 633 11.02 29.28 -7.44
CA ILE A 633 9.83 30.15 -7.41
C ILE A 633 10.20 31.60 -7.70
N SER A 634 9.74 32.10 -8.86
CA SER A 634 9.85 33.51 -9.28
C SER A 634 9.49 34.48 -8.14
N TRP A 635 10.30 35.54 -7.96
CA TRP A 635 10.05 36.60 -6.97
C TRP A 635 8.84 37.47 -7.32
N SER A 636 8.61 37.72 -8.61
CA SER A 636 7.42 38.40 -9.13
C SER A 636 6.30 37.42 -9.47
N ASP A 637 5.07 37.91 -9.47
CA ASP A 637 3.93 37.20 -10.08
C ASP A 637 4.22 36.92 -11.58
N TYR A 638 3.79 35.75 -12.06
CA TYR A 638 3.89 35.34 -13.45
C TYR A 638 2.90 36.14 -14.32
N ASP A 639 3.39 36.66 -15.44
CA ASP A 639 2.60 37.38 -16.44
C ASP A 639 2.64 36.59 -17.76
N LEU A 640 1.50 36.06 -18.19
CA LEU A 640 1.33 35.28 -19.41
C LEU A 640 0.37 36.03 -20.34
N ASP A 641 0.49 35.87 -21.66
CA ASP A 641 -0.56 36.38 -22.54
C ASP A 641 -1.83 35.54 -22.36
N ASN A 642 -2.81 36.12 -21.69
CA ASN A 642 -4.11 35.50 -21.43
C ASN A 642 -5.10 35.75 -22.58
N SER A 643 -4.68 36.31 -23.72
CA SER A 643 -5.54 36.42 -24.91
C SER A 643 -6.11 35.06 -25.31
N ALA A 644 -7.19 35.04 -26.09
CA ALA A 644 -7.71 33.81 -26.69
C ALA A 644 -6.99 33.41 -27.99
N GLU A 645 -5.88 34.08 -28.32
CA GLU A 645 -5.06 33.85 -29.52
C GLU A 645 -3.71 33.17 -29.16
N ASN A 646 -3.37 33.06 -27.86
CA ASN A 646 -2.21 32.32 -27.36
C ASN A 646 -2.57 30.82 -27.15
N ASP A 647 -2.34 29.96 -28.14
CA ASP A 647 -2.58 28.52 -28.00
C ASP A 647 -1.60 27.84 -27.03
N ASP A 648 -0.39 28.36 -26.87
CA ASP A 648 0.65 27.85 -25.95
C ASP A 648 0.37 28.15 -24.47
N TRP A 649 -0.65 28.95 -24.14
CA TRP A 649 -0.94 29.42 -22.77
C TRP A 649 -1.01 28.29 -21.74
N TYR A 650 -1.58 27.14 -22.10
CA TYR A 650 -1.69 25.99 -21.20
C TYR A 650 -0.33 25.38 -20.86
N HIS A 651 0.58 25.29 -21.83
CA HIS A 651 1.94 24.80 -21.60
C HIS A 651 2.73 25.79 -20.74
N GLN A 652 2.66 27.09 -21.06
CA GLN A 652 3.29 28.16 -20.29
C GLN A 652 2.82 28.17 -18.82
N LEU A 653 1.53 27.97 -18.56
CA LEU A 653 0.99 27.87 -17.20
C LEU A 653 1.50 26.63 -16.46
N ASN A 654 1.51 25.46 -17.11
CA ASN A 654 1.97 24.21 -16.50
C ASN A 654 3.47 24.27 -16.13
N ASP A 655 4.30 24.95 -16.91
CA ASP A 655 5.72 25.11 -16.56
C ASP A 655 5.93 26.07 -15.38
N CYS A 656 5.10 27.12 -15.23
CA CYS A 656 5.07 27.96 -14.04
C CYS A 656 4.52 27.22 -12.80
N GLU A 657 3.57 26.29 -12.95
CA GLU A 657 3.12 25.37 -11.89
C GLU A 657 4.28 24.48 -11.43
N ARG A 658 4.94 23.79 -12.36
CA ARG A 658 6.03 22.84 -12.08
C ARG A 658 7.18 23.46 -11.30
N GLN A 659 7.51 24.73 -11.53
CA GLN A 659 8.53 25.46 -10.75
C GLN A 659 8.14 25.60 -9.26
N ILE A 660 6.85 25.84 -8.97
CA ILE A 660 6.35 25.91 -7.58
C ILE A 660 6.32 24.50 -6.97
N ASP A 661 5.78 23.52 -7.69
CA ASP A 661 5.65 22.15 -7.21
C ASP A 661 7.01 21.52 -6.87
N ARG A 662 7.98 21.59 -7.80
CA ARG A 662 9.37 21.15 -7.58
C ARG A 662 9.98 21.79 -6.34
N THR A 663 9.77 23.09 -6.14
CA THR A 663 10.33 23.80 -4.98
C THR A 663 9.68 23.36 -3.68
N LEU A 664 8.35 23.19 -3.65
CA LEU A 664 7.63 22.67 -2.47
C LEU A 664 8.08 21.25 -2.14
N MET A 665 8.23 20.40 -3.15
CA MET A 665 8.72 19.03 -3.00
C MET A 665 10.20 18.98 -2.57
N ALA A 666 11.07 19.83 -3.12
CA ALA A 666 12.46 19.92 -2.71
C ALA A 666 12.59 20.39 -1.25
N PHE A 667 11.79 21.36 -0.83
CA PHE A 667 11.74 21.83 0.56
C PHE A 667 11.17 20.78 1.52
N SER A 668 10.10 20.06 1.14
CA SER A 668 9.55 18.93 1.90
C SER A 668 10.60 17.82 2.08
N ASN A 669 11.27 17.40 1.01
CA ASN A 669 12.33 16.41 1.06
C ASN A 669 13.50 16.87 1.94
N ALA A 670 13.94 18.12 1.86
CA ALA A 670 15.02 18.64 2.70
C ALA A 670 14.63 18.70 4.20
N CYS A 671 13.37 18.98 4.53
CA CYS A 671 12.87 18.87 5.89
C CYS A 671 12.81 17.41 6.37
N SER A 672 12.35 16.47 5.53
CA SER A 672 12.32 15.03 5.84
C SER A 672 13.73 14.45 6.05
N ASP A 673 14.70 14.85 5.21
CA ASP A 673 16.08 14.38 5.31
C ASP A 673 16.78 14.93 6.57
N ALA A 674 16.40 16.14 7.00
CA ALA A 674 16.86 16.70 8.26
C ALA A 674 16.25 15.99 9.47
N ASP A 675 15.00 15.54 9.38
CA ASP A 675 14.32 14.72 10.38
C ASP A 675 15.01 13.35 10.52
N ASP A 676 15.19 12.62 9.40
CA ASP A 676 15.94 11.36 9.35
C ASP A 676 17.38 11.51 9.91
N GLN A 677 18.05 12.62 9.61
CA GLN A 677 19.41 12.88 10.09
C GLN A 677 19.48 13.14 11.60
N LEU A 678 18.48 13.82 12.18
CA LEU A 678 18.32 13.93 13.64
C LEU A 678 17.96 12.57 14.25
N GLY A 679 17.18 11.75 13.55
CA GLY A 679 16.83 10.39 13.94
C GLY A 679 18.04 9.43 14.04
N TYR A 680 19.14 9.69 13.32
CA TYR A 680 20.43 9.02 13.55
C TYR A 680 21.09 9.48 14.87
N PHE A 681 21.17 10.79 15.10
CA PHE A 681 21.76 11.34 16.34
C PHE A 681 20.98 10.90 17.58
N ARG A 682 19.64 10.84 17.52
CA ARG A 682 18.78 10.28 18.58
C ARG A 682 19.12 8.84 18.90
N LYS A 683 19.44 8.03 17.89
CA LYS A 683 19.91 6.64 18.04
C LYS A 683 21.38 6.54 18.50
N GLY A 684 22.10 7.65 18.67
CA GLY A 684 23.51 7.66 19.04
C GLY A 684 24.48 7.44 17.88
N ASP A 685 23.98 7.45 16.63
CA ASP A 685 24.81 7.38 15.42
C ASP A 685 25.14 8.80 14.94
N PHE A 686 26.43 9.14 14.96
CA PHE A 686 26.96 10.44 14.52
C PHE A 686 27.94 10.28 13.35
N ASP A 687 27.83 9.19 12.60
CA ASP A 687 28.72 8.81 11.50
C ASP A 687 27.92 8.56 10.20
N SER A 688 26.69 8.07 10.30
CA SER A 688 25.75 7.94 9.17
C SER A 688 25.25 9.31 8.67
N SER A 689 25.27 9.49 7.35
CA SER A 689 24.73 10.68 6.68
C SER A 689 23.66 10.32 5.65
N VAL A 690 22.46 10.92 5.79
CA VAL A 690 21.33 10.75 4.85
C VAL A 690 21.75 11.17 3.43
N VAL A 691 22.43 12.32 3.31
CA VAL A 691 22.86 12.90 2.03
C VAL A 691 23.82 11.96 1.29
N LEU A 692 24.85 11.44 1.98
CA LEU A 692 25.82 10.53 1.37
C LEU A 692 25.20 9.17 1.01
N ALA A 693 24.26 8.68 1.81
CA ALA A 693 23.52 7.46 1.53
C ALA A 693 22.62 7.59 0.29
N LYS A 694 21.96 8.75 0.11
CA LYS A 694 21.16 9.04 -1.09
C LYS A 694 22.02 9.15 -2.35
N ILE A 695 23.14 9.89 -2.30
CA ILE A 695 24.06 10.03 -3.44
C ILE A 695 24.55 8.67 -3.91
N ARG A 696 25.11 7.85 -3.01
CA ARG A 696 25.56 6.48 -3.35
C ARG A 696 24.44 5.64 -3.96
N LYS A 697 23.23 5.67 -3.38
CA LYS A 697 22.09 4.90 -3.89
C LYS A 697 21.64 5.34 -5.28
N GLN A 698 21.84 6.62 -5.63
CA GLN A 698 21.61 7.11 -6.99
C GLN A 698 22.72 6.63 -7.94
N GLU A 699 24.00 6.79 -7.58
CA GLU A 699 25.15 6.30 -8.36
C GLU A 699 25.05 4.78 -8.64
N GLU A 700 24.70 3.98 -7.62
CA GLU A 700 24.49 2.53 -7.72
C GLU A 700 23.34 2.19 -8.69
N ARG A 701 22.24 2.97 -8.66
CA ARG A 701 21.09 2.75 -9.55
C ARG A 701 21.37 3.15 -10.99
N GLU A 702 22.09 4.25 -11.20
CA GLU A 702 22.52 4.69 -12.53
C GLU A 702 23.50 3.67 -13.15
N GLN A 703 24.44 3.15 -12.36
CA GLN A 703 25.31 2.05 -12.77
C GLN A 703 24.53 0.76 -13.07
N GLN A 704 23.54 0.37 -12.24
CA GLN A 704 22.71 -0.80 -12.54
C GLN A 704 21.91 -0.62 -13.83
N ASN A 705 21.26 0.53 -14.03
CA ASN A 705 20.51 0.81 -15.25
C ASN A 705 21.40 0.71 -16.50
N LEU A 706 22.62 1.25 -16.44
CA LEU A 706 23.58 1.20 -17.54
C LEU A 706 24.07 -0.23 -17.81
N LEU A 707 24.32 -1.03 -16.76
CA LEU A 707 24.66 -2.45 -16.91
C LEU A 707 23.50 -3.26 -17.53
N GLU A 708 22.26 -3.04 -17.09
CA GLU A 708 21.09 -3.69 -17.69
C GLU A 708 20.87 -3.27 -19.15
N ALA A 709 21.13 -2.02 -19.53
CA ALA A 709 21.06 -1.56 -20.91
C ALA A 709 22.14 -2.24 -21.79
N LEU A 710 23.39 -2.31 -21.32
CA LEU A 710 24.48 -3.02 -22.00
C LEU A 710 24.17 -4.52 -22.18
N GLU A 711 23.66 -5.21 -21.16
CA GLU A 711 23.27 -6.62 -21.27
C GLU A 711 22.13 -6.85 -22.27
N LYS A 712 21.21 -5.89 -22.40
CA LYS A 712 20.02 -5.97 -23.26
C LYS A 712 20.23 -5.47 -24.70
N GLN A 713 21.46 -5.16 -25.14
CA GLN A 713 21.72 -4.89 -26.57
C GLN A 713 21.53 -6.13 -27.46
N SER A 714 21.68 -7.33 -26.89
CA SER A 714 21.55 -8.60 -27.59
C SER A 714 20.81 -9.62 -26.74
N VAL A 715 20.06 -10.51 -27.38
CA VAL A 715 19.35 -11.59 -26.71
C VAL A 715 19.88 -12.95 -27.15
N THR A 716 20.24 -13.78 -26.17
CA THR A 716 20.53 -15.21 -26.39
C THR A 716 19.28 -16.03 -26.10
N PHE A 717 18.90 -16.91 -27.03
CA PHE A 717 17.82 -17.89 -26.84
C PHE A 717 18.33 -19.31 -27.13
N GLU A 718 17.68 -20.31 -26.56
CA GLU A 718 18.04 -21.72 -26.76
C GLU A 718 17.03 -22.35 -27.72
N HIS A 719 17.53 -22.97 -28.80
CA HIS A 719 16.71 -23.57 -29.86
C HIS A 719 17.40 -24.82 -30.40
N ASP A 720 16.67 -25.91 -30.59
CA ASP A 720 17.20 -27.24 -30.96
C ASP A 720 18.43 -27.70 -30.14
N GLY A 721 18.52 -27.29 -28.87
CA GLY A 721 19.65 -27.60 -27.96
C GLY A 721 20.95 -26.83 -28.26
N LYS A 722 20.85 -25.70 -28.98
CA LYS A 722 21.94 -24.77 -29.26
C LYS A 722 21.62 -23.37 -28.75
N ARG A 723 22.66 -22.56 -28.56
CA ARG A 723 22.49 -21.13 -28.25
C ARG A 723 22.45 -20.33 -29.54
N HIS A 724 21.51 -19.41 -29.61
CA HIS A 724 21.33 -18.49 -30.72
C HIS A 724 21.39 -17.06 -30.18
N LEU A 725 22.34 -16.26 -30.67
CA LEU A 725 22.45 -14.84 -30.34
C LEU A 725 21.78 -14.02 -31.45
N PHE A 726 20.94 -13.07 -31.05
CA PHE A 726 20.31 -12.10 -31.93
C PHE A 726 20.52 -10.68 -31.42
N ALA A 727 20.89 -9.78 -32.33
CA ALA A 727 21.00 -8.35 -32.12
C ALA A 727 20.59 -7.59 -33.39
N ILE A 728 20.37 -6.28 -33.28
CA ILE A 728 20.11 -5.39 -34.42
C ILE A 728 21.26 -4.39 -34.49
N ASP A 729 22.06 -4.48 -35.55
CA ASP A 729 23.13 -3.52 -35.87
C ASP A 729 22.52 -2.32 -36.60
N TRP A 730 22.64 -1.11 -36.03
CA TRP A 730 21.92 0.08 -36.48
C TRP A 730 22.83 1.05 -37.22
N GLN A 731 22.38 1.54 -38.37
CA GLN A 731 23.13 2.49 -39.20
C GLN A 731 22.22 3.65 -39.65
N ASP A 732 22.71 4.88 -39.50
CA ASP A 732 22.02 6.09 -39.96
C ASP A 732 21.98 6.17 -41.49
N MET A 733 20.82 6.49 -42.05
CA MET A 733 20.65 6.61 -43.50
C MET A 733 21.21 7.96 -44.00
N GLU A 734 22.33 7.94 -44.72
CA GLU A 734 23.00 9.16 -45.24
C GLU A 734 22.09 10.09 -46.06
N ASN A 735 21.08 9.54 -46.74
CA ASN A 735 20.20 10.25 -47.66
C ASN A 735 18.74 9.75 -47.48
N PRO A 736 18.02 10.21 -46.43
CA PRO A 736 16.61 9.83 -46.23
C PRO A 736 15.71 10.45 -47.32
N PRO A 737 14.52 9.87 -47.58
CA PRO A 737 13.62 10.34 -48.64
C PRO A 737 12.95 11.70 -48.37
N CYS A 738 12.79 12.02 -47.10
CA CYS A 738 12.24 13.24 -46.53
C CYS A 738 12.97 13.52 -45.21
N ASP A 739 12.63 14.62 -44.53
CA ASP A 739 13.21 14.92 -43.21
C ASP A 739 12.74 13.88 -42.16
N PRO A 740 13.67 13.27 -41.38
CA PRO A 740 13.30 12.33 -40.33
C PRO A 740 12.33 12.89 -39.26
N GLU A 741 12.28 14.20 -39.03
CA GLU A 741 11.33 14.80 -38.06
C GLU A 741 9.90 14.84 -38.60
N GLU A 742 9.76 14.87 -39.93
CA GLU A 742 8.47 14.98 -40.61
C GLU A 742 7.79 13.62 -40.82
N ILE A 743 8.48 12.49 -40.64
CA ILE A 743 7.92 11.15 -40.87
C ILE A 743 6.87 10.79 -39.80
N ARG A 744 5.68 10.37 -40.25
CA ARG A 744 4.58 9.87 -39.41
C ARG A 744 4.39 8.37 -39.43
N HIS A 745 4.71 7.72 -40.55
CA HIS A 745 4.41 6.31 -40.74
C HIS A 745 5.58 5.60 -41.42
N ILE A 746 5.94 4.43 -40.88
CA ILE A 746 6.84 3.47 -41.50
C ILE A 746 6.12 2.11 -41.49
N LYS A 747 6.02 1.45 -42.65
CA LYS A 747 5.33 0.16 -42.79
C LYS A 747 5.98 -0.72 -43.86
N THR A 748 5.74 -2.04 -43.80
CA THR A 748 6.17 -3.00 -44.81
C THR A 748 5.18 -4.15 -44.99
N ASP A 749 5.09 -4.70 -46.20
CA ASP A 749 4.37 -5.94 -46.54
C ASP A 749 5.27 -7.18 -46.54
N GLY A 750 6.55 -7.02 -46.17
CA GLY A 750 7.59 -8.05 -46.24
C GLY A 750 8.44 -8.04 -47.52
N LYS A 751 8.18 -7.14 -48.47
CA LYS A 751 8.92 -6.96 -49.74
C LYS A 751 9.19 -5.50 -50.08
N VAL A 752 8.24 -4.64 -49.74
CA VAL A 752 8.20 -3.21 -50.01
C VAL A 752 8.16 -2.47 -48.68
N TRP A 753 8.90 -1.37 -48.59
CA TRP A 753 8.85 -0.40 -47.50
C TRP A 753 8.08 0.83 -47.96
N LEU A 754 7.30 1.41 -47.06
CA LEU A 754 6.55 2.64 -47.30
C LEU A 754 6.74 3.59 -46.12
N ILE A 755 7.21 4.80 -46.42
CA ILE A 755 7.32 5.94 -45.50
C ILE A 755 6.25 6.97 -45.90
N VAL A 756 5.67 7.67 -44.91
CA VAL A 756 4.81 8.84 -45.12
C VAL A 756 5.19 9.98 -44.17
N ASP A 757 5.19 11.21 -44.67
CA ASP A 757 5.49 12.44 -43.91
C ASP A 757 4.25 13.25 -43.49
N ASN A 758 4.45 14.31 -42.70
CA ASN A 758 3.42 15.26 -42.23
C ASN A 758 2.68 15.97 -43.38
N ASP A 759 3.29 16.06 -44.57
CA ASP A 759 2.73 16.65 -45.78
C ASP A 759 2.02 15.62 -46.67
N GLU A 760 1.83 14.39 -46.14
CA GLU A 760 1.16 13.24 -46.72
C GLU A 760 1.78 12.79 -48.06
N GLN A 761 3.10 12.95 -48.20
CA GLN A 761 3.88 12.42 -49.33
C GLN A 761 4.35 10.99 -49.04
N PHE A 762 4.20 10.10 -50.02
CA PHE A 762 4.50 8.67 -49.87
C PHE A 762 5.82 8.32 -50.54
N TYR A 763 6.67 7.60 -49.84
CA TYR A 763 7.97 7.15 -50.33
C TYR A 763 8.08 5.64 -50.25
N ARG A 764 8.26 5.00 -51.41
CA ARG A 764 8.30 3.55 -51.59
C ARG A 764 9.71 3.05 -51.84
N SER A 765 10.12 1.92 -51.24
CA SER A 765 11.38 1.23 -51.55
C SER A 765 11.22 -0.30 -51.58
N GLU A 766 12.07 -0.99 -52.34
CA GLU A 766 12.17 -2.47 -52.37
C GLU A 766 13.45 -2.99 -51.69
N ASP A 767 14.42 -2.11 -51.41
CA ASP A 767 15.69 -2.43 -50.74
C ASP A 767 15.92 -1.62 -49.44
N GLY A 768 14.98 -0.75 -49.06
CA GLY A 768 15.04 0.11 -47.88
C GLY A 768 15.98 1.31 -48.02
N VAL A 769 16.65 1.48 -49.17
CA VAL A 769 17.70 2.49 -49.38
C VAL A 769 17.39 3.39 -50.58
N LYS A 770 16.83 2.84 -51.67
CA LYS A 770 16.42 3.60 -52.85
C LYS A 770 14.93 3.89 -52.76
N TRP A 771 14.59 5.15 -52.58
CA TRP A 771 13.22 5.60 -52.40
C TRP A 771 12.66 6.25 -53.67
N GLN A 772 11.42 5.92 -53.99
CA GLN A 772 10.63 6.51 -55.07
C GLN A 772 9.40 7.20 -54.47
N ALA A 773 9.18 8.47 -54.79
CA ALA A 773 7.94 9.16 -54.43
C ALA A 773 6.75 8.55 -55.20
N VAL A 774 5.64 8.31 -54.49
CA VAL A 774 4.37 7.74 -54.98
C VAL A 774 3.23 8.69 -54.60
N ARG A 775 2.12 8.65 -55.34
CA ARG A 775 0.88 9.34 -55.00
C ARG A 775 -0.30 8.37 -55.03
N PRO A 776 -0.98 8.10 -53.89
CA PRO A 776 -2.15 7.21 -53.87
C PRO A 776 -3.42 7.80 -54.48
N ASN A 777 -3.51 9.12 -54.60
CA ASN A 777 -4.60 9.82 -55.29
C ASN A 777 -4.12 10.37 -56.65
N VAL A 778 -5.05 10.43 -57.61
CA VAL A 778 -4.86 11.00 -58.96
C VAL A 778 -5.41 12.44 -59.03
N ASP A 779 -6.39 12.77 -58.17
CA ASP A 779 -6.87 14.14 -57.98
C ASP A 779 -5.91 14.89 -57.02
N ASP A 780 -5.62 16.18 -57.29
CA ASP A 780 -4.62 16.99 -56.55
C ASP A 780 -5.05 17.42 -55.12
N GLU A 781 -5.96 16.68 -54.47
CA GLU A 781 -6.38 16.91 -53.09
C GLU A 781 -5.48 16.19 -52.08
N ARG A 782 -5.00 16.91 -51.05
CA ARG A 782 -4.24 16.33 -49.92
C ARG A 782 -5.10 15.30 -49.19
N ILE A 783 -4.51 14.14 -48.87
CA ILE A 783 -5.20 13.01 -48.25
C ILE A 783 -4.74 12.85 -46.80
N TRP A 784 -5.58 13.18 -45.82
CA TRP A 784 -5.25 12.97 -44.40
C TRP A 784 -5.35 11.49 -44.03
N ILE A 785 -4.27 10.88 -43.53
CA ILE A 785 -4.27 9.48 -43.12
C ILE A 785 -4.79 9.32 -41.70
N ARG A 786 -5.65 8.32 -41.50
CA ARG A 786 -6.00 7.79 -40.18
C ARG A 786 -5.25 6.51 -39.85
N ARG A 787 -5.11 5.61 -40.83
CA ARG A 787 -4.47 4.31 -40.65
C ARG A 787 -3.89 3.76 -41.95
N LEU A 788 -2.66 3.25 -41.87
CA LEU A 788 -1.94 2.54 -42.92
C LEU A 788 -1.68 1.09 -42.49
N ASP A 789 -2.15 0.12 -43.27
CA ASP A 789 -2.04 -1.30 -42.95
C ASP A 789 -1.83 -2.21 -44.18
N VAL A 790 -1.43 -3.45 -43.93
CA VAL A 790 -1.29 -4.50 -44.95
C VAL A 790 -2.16 -5.70 -44.54
N ILE A 791 -3.13 -6.05 -45.38
CA ILE A 791 -4.08 -7.15 -45.16
C ILE A 791 -3.90 -8.16 -46.30
N ASP A 792 -3.38 -9.35 -45.98
CA ASP A 792 -3.10 -10.44 -46.94
C ASP A 792 -2.31 -9.98 -48.18
N GLY A 793 -1.23 -9.22 -47.95
CA GLY A 793 -0.39 -8.66 -49.01
C GLY A 793 -1.05 -7.53 -49.84
N THR A 794 -2.22 -7.04 -49.43
CA THR A 794 -2.87 -5.85 -50.00
C THR A 794 -2.66 -4.67 -49.04
N TRP A 795 -2.02 -3.62 -49.54
CA TRP A 795 -1.86 -2.35 -48.84
C TRP A 795 -3.21 -1.63 -48.76
N VAL A 796 -3.52 -1.03 -47.61
CA VAL A 796 -4.77 -0.33 -47.32
C VAL A 796 -4.49 1.00 -46.63
N LEU A 797 -5.16 2.04 -47.10
CA LEU A 797 -5.02 3.42 -46.67
C LEU A 797 -6.38 4.01 -46.26
N MET A 798 -6.62 4.10 -44.96
CA MET A 798 -7.84 4.69 -44.38
C MET A 798 -7.64 6.20 -44.21
N VAL A 799 -8.48 6.99 -44.87
CA VAL A 799 -8.31 8.46 -45.00
C VAL A 799 -9.58 9.27 -44.73
N GLY A 800 -10.73 8.62 -44.64
CA GLY A 800 -12.00 9.28 -44.37
C GLY A 800 -13.10 8.27 -44.05
N SER A 801 -14.32 8.77 -43.81
CA SER A 801 -15.49 7.93 -43.52
C SER A 801 -16.17 7.35 -44.76
N GLU A 802 -15.78 7.75 -45.98
CA GLU A 802 -16.50 7.43 -47.23
C GLU A 802 -15.75 6.49 -48.18
N ALA A 803 -14.43 6.32 -48.05
CA ALA A 803 -13.63 5.43 -48.87
C ALA A 803 -12.26 5.16 -48.24
N PHE A 804 -11.63 4.07 -48.67
CA PHE A 804 -10.21 3.81 -48.45
C PHE A 804 -9.51 3.59 -49.80
N TYR A 805 -8.20 3.81 -49.87
CA TYR A 805 -7.41 3.41 -51.04
C TYR A 805 -6.74 2.05 -50.78
N TYR A 806 -6.55 1.25 -51.82
CA TYR A 806 -5.86 -0.03 -51.73
C TYR A 806 -4.87 -0.24 -52.87
N SER A 807 -3.84 -1.06 -52.63
CA SER A 807 -2.80 -1.38 -53.61
C SER A 807 -2.24 -2.79 -53.39
N ARG A 808 -1.67 -3.40 -54.44
CA ARG A 808 -0.96 -4.69 -54.38
C ARG A 808 0.56 -4.58 -54.48
N ASP A 809 1.07 -3.37 -54.72
CA ASP A 809 2.49 -3.09 -54.94
C ASP A 809 2.96 -1.79 -54.23
N ALA A 810 2.06 -1.12 -53.50
CA ALA A 810 2.19 0.22 -52.93
C ALA A 810 2.53 1.33 -53.95
N LEU A 811 2.30 1.09 -55.24
CA LEU A 811 2.70 1.96 -56.34
C LEU A 811 1.48 2.36 -57.20
N ASN A 812 0.65 1.40 -57.56
CA ASN A 812 -0.64 1.60 -58.22
C ASN A 812 -1.76 1.50 -57.18
N TRP A 813 -2.49 2.58 -56.95
CA TRP A 813 -3.54 2.67 -55.93
C TRP A 813 -4.92 2.85 -56.57
N GLU A 814 -5.91 2.15 -56.02
CA GLU A 814 -7.31 2.20 -56.44
C GLU A 814 -8.20 2.63 -55.25
N ARG A 815 -9.21 3.47 -55.49
CA ARG A 815 -10.18 3.91 -54.47
C ARG A 815 -11.29 2.87 -54.30
N SER A 816 -11.61 2.50 -53.07
CA SER A 816 -12.72 1.59 -52.75
C SER A 816 -14.07 2.17 -53.14
N GLN A 817 -15.05 1.29 -53.37
CA GLN A 817 -16.46 1.69 -53.37
C GLN A 817 -16.93 1.88 -51.92
N TYR A 818 -17.91 2.77 -51.71
CA TYR A 818 -18.68 2.86 -50.46
C TYR A 818 -19.89 1.92 -50.55
N PRO A 819 -20.41 1.35 -49.44
CA PRO A 819 -21.67 0.63 -49.47
C PRO A 819 -22.86 1.57 -49.74
N ASP A 820 -23.84 1.08 -50.51
CA ASP A 820 -25.11 1.78 -50.73
C ASP A 820 -25.96 1.71 -49.44
N VAL A 821 -26.10 2.83 -48.74
CA VAL A 821 -26.82 2.96 -47.46
C VAL A 821 -27.89 4.05 -47.56
N SER A 822 -29.05 3.81 -46.94
CA SER A 822 -30.24 4.63 -47.14
C SER A 822 -30.23 6.01 -46.46
N ASP A 823 -29.26 6.28 -45.59
CA ASP A 823 -29.05 7.57 -44.92
C ASP A 823 -27.57 7.71 -44.52
N ASN A 824 -26.83 8.57 -45.20
CA ASN A 824 -25.40 8.78 -44.92
C ASN A 824 -25.13 9.47 -43.56
N TYR A 825 -26.13 10.11 -42.92
CA TYR A 825 -25.93 10.79 -41.63
C TYR A 825 -26.12 9.88 -40.41
N ALA A 826 -26.75 8.72 -40.58
CA ALA A 826 -26.93 7.73 -39.53
C ALA A 826 -25.86 6.63 -39.51
N PHE A 827 -24.95 6.61 -40.49
CA PHE A 827 -23.97 5.54 -40.73
C PHE A 827 -22.56 6.12 -40.87
N SER A 828 -21.60 5.57 -40.11
CA SER A 828 -20.18 5.91 -40.24
C SER A 828 -19.34 4.67 -40.49
N ALA A 829 -18.38 4.73 -41.42
CA ALA A 829 -17.35 3.70 -41.54
C ALA A 829 -16.41 3.72 -40.33
N THR A 830 -15.83 2.57 -40.02
CA THR A 830 -14.74 2.42 -39.04
C THR A 830 -13.48 1.89 -39.73
N GLU A 831 -12.35 1.96 -39.03
CA GLU A 831 -11.05 1.48 -39.55
C GLU A 831 -10.89 -0.05 -39.49
N ASP A 832 -11.89 -0.78 -38.98
CA ASP A 832 -11.89 -2.24 -39.00
C ASP A 832 -12.31 -2.78 -40.38
N LEU A 833 -11.35 -2.82 -41.28
CA LEU A 833 -11.35 -3.62 -42.50
C LEU A 833 -10.53 -4.89 -42.26
N ILE A 834 -11.06 -6.05 -42.65
CA ILE A 834 -10.41 -7.36 -42.44
C ILE A 834 -10.71 -8.33 -43.60
N LEU A 835 -9.84 -9.33 -43.80
CA LEU A 835 -10.09 -10.46 -44.71
C LEU A 835 -10.49 -11.71 -43.92
N PHE A 836 -11.70 -12.22 -44.14
CA PHE A 836 -12.25 -13.37 -43.43
C PHE A 836 -12.78 -14.44 -44.38
N ASN A 837 -12.22 -15.66 -44.32
CA ASN A 837 -12.61 -16.80 -45.17
C ASN A 837 -12.68 -16.47 -46.68
N GLY A 838 -11.81 -15.58 -47.18
CA GLY A 838 -11.80 -15.13 -48.57
C GLY A 838 -12.83 -14.03 -48.92
N GLN A 839 -13.54 -13.48 -47.95
CA GLN A 839 -14.39 -12.30 -48.09
C GLN A 839 -13.80 -11.12 -47.31
N TRP A 840 -13.77 -9.94 -47.93
CA TRP A 840 -13.43 -8.71 -47.23
C TRP A 840 -14.62 -8.26 -46.40
N LEU A 841 -14.42 -7.97 -45.12
CA LEU A 841 -15.43 -7.41 -44.23
C LEU A 841 -15.00 -6.03 -43.77
N TRP A 842 -15.93 -5.07 -43.80
CA TRP A 842 -15.73 -3.70 -43.33
C TRP A 842 -16.81 -3.36 -42.30
N ARG A 843 -16.39 -2.87 -41.12
CA ARG A 843 -17.30 -2.50 -40.03
C ARG A 843 -17.74 -1.05 -40.11
N PHE A 844 -19.02 -0.84 -39.83
CA PHE A 844 -19.71 0.43 -39.76
C PHE A 844 -20.41 0.57 -38.40
N THR A 845 -20.77 1.80 -38.03
CA THR A 845 -21.63 2.10 -36.89
C THR A 845 -22.95 2.73 -37.35
N GLU A 846 -24.07 2.14 -36.95
CA GLU A 846 -25.45 2.61 -37.15
C GLU A 846 -25.90 3.36 -35.89
N ARG A 847 -26.09 4.68 -36.01
CA ARG A 847 -26.47 5.57 -34.91
C ARG A 847 -27.87 5.21 -34.41
N THR A 848 -27.94 4.47 -33.32
CA THR A 848 -29.19 3.92 -32.77
C THR A 848 -29.66 4.78 -31.60
N GLU A 849 -30.84 5.37 -31.70
CA GLU A 849 -31.43 6.13 -30.60
C GLU A 849 -31.91 5.23 -29.46
N PHE A 850 -31.87 5.78 -28.24
CA PHE A 850 -32.45 5.18 -27.04
C PHE A 850 -33.08 6.26 -26.16
N GLU A 851 -34.21 5.95 -25.54
CA GLU A 851 -34.83 6.81 -24.54
C GLU A 851 -34.24 6.56 -23.15
N TYR A 852 -34.05 7.63 -22.39
CA TYR A 852 -33.73 7.59 -20.97
C TYR A 852 -34.50 8.67 -20.19
N THR A 853 -34.80 8.38 -18.93
CA THR A 853 -35.44 9.35 -18.03
C THR A 853 -34.36 10.22 -17.39
N ASP A 854 -34.16 11.41 -17.92
CA ASP A 854 -33.37 12.42 -17.22
C ASP A 854 -34.18 12.96 -16.04
N LYS A 855 -33.62 12.83 -14.83
CA LYS A 855 -34.34 13.09 -13.58
C LYS A 855 -34.29 14.57 -13.22
N GLY A 856 -35.13 15.33 -13.92
CA GLY A 856 -35.37 16.75 -13.69
C GLY A 856 -35.86 17.03 -12.27
N PHE A 857 -35.64 18.27 -11.82
CA PHE A 857 -35.83 18.66 -10.41
C PHE A 857 -37.31 18.72 -9.99
N LEU A 858 -38.25 18.83 -10.95
CA LEU A 858 -39.70 18.86 -10.71
C LEU A 858 -40.48 17.79 -11.50
N PHE A 859 -39.98 17.39 -12.67
CA PHE A 859 -40.56 16.35 -13.51
C PHE A 859 -39.44 15.50 -14.10
N ASP A 860 -39.64 14.19 -14.11
CA ASP A 860 -38.86 13.25 -14.91
C ASP A 860 -39.09 13.57 -16.40
N SER A 861 -38.04 13.91 -17.14
CA SER A 861 -38.12 14.20 -18.57
C SER A 861 -37.54 13.06 -19.38
N THR A 862 -38.34 12.44 -20.25
CA THR A 862 -37.83 11.53 -21.28
C THR A 862 -36.97 12.31 -22.26
N LYS A 863 -35.70 11.92 -22.38
CA LYS A 863 -34.77 12.43 -23.38
C LYS A 863 -34.31 11.28 -24.27
N THR A 864 -34.12 11.55 -25.55
CA THR A 864 -33.39 10.66 -26.44
C THR A 864 -31.90 10.94 -26.35
N SER A 865 -31.10 9.88 -26.42
CA SER A 865 -29.70 9.95 -26.82
C SER A 865 -29.44 8.78 -27.77
N ASN A 866 -28.18 8.48 -28.09
CA ASN A 866 -27.82 7.51 -29.12
C ASN A 866 -26.53 6.75 -28.75
N TYR A 867 -26.37 5.56 -29.32
CA TYR A 867 -25.19 4.71 -29.23
C TYR A 867 -24.86 4.09 -30.61
N ASN A 868 -23.62 3.63 -30.77
CA ASN A 868 -23.06 3.21 -32.05
C ASN A 868 -23.16 1.70 -32.26
N LYS A 869 -24.26 1.26 -32.87
CA LYS A 869 -24.54 -0.16 -33.11
C LYS A 869 -23.68 -0.72 -34.24
N PRO A 870 -23.06 -1.91 -34.10
CA PRO A 870 -22.20 -2.48 -35.12
C PRO A 870 -22.98 -2.97 -36.36
N LEU A 871 -22.48 -2.62 -37.53
CA LEU A 871 -22.87 -3.21 -38.81
C LEU A 871 -21.63 -3.74 -39.54
N LEU A 872 -21.84 -4.79 -40.35
CA LEU A 872 -20.79 -5.44 -41.12
C LEU A 872 -21.24 -5.52 -42.59
N PHE A 873 -20.41 -5.01 -43.49
CA PHE A 873 -20.56 -5.16 -44.92
C PHE A 873 -19.48 -6.12 -45.44
N SER A 874 -19.78 -6.84 -46.52
CA SER A 874 -18.93 -7.86 -47.12
C SER A 874 -18.80 -7.66 -48.63
N ALA A 875 -17.59 -7.83 -49.14
CA ALA A 875 -17.25 -7.78 -50.56
C ALA A 875 -16.32 -8.94 -50.95
N ALA A 876 -16.30 -9.29 -52.24
CA ALA A 876 -15.38 -10.30 -52.78
C ALA A 876 -13.94 -9.77 -52.99
N GLY A 877 -13.74 -8.46 -52.87
CA GLY A 877 -12.48 -7.76 -53.01
C GLY A 877 -12.66 -6.26 -52.73
N PRO A 878 -11.59 -5.48 -52.47
CA PRO A 878 -11.71 -4.09 -52.02
C PRO A 878 -12.46 -3.14 -52.97
N GLY A 879 -12.32 -3.34 -54.28
CA GLY A 879 -13.03 -2.58 -55.33
C GLY A 879 -14.37 -3.18 -55.78
N ALA A 880 -14.84 -4.26 -55.15
CA ALA A 880 -16.14 -4.86 -55.46
C ALA A 880 -17.27 -4.17 -54.67
N ALA A 881 -18.50 -4.30 -55.16
CA ALA A 881 -19.68 -3.74 -54.49
C ALA A 881 -19.91 -4.39 -53.11
N TRP A 882 -20.14 -3.55 -52.10
CA TRP A 882 -20.32 -3.96 -50.71
C TRP A 882 -21.79 -4.31 -50.40
N GLY A 883 -22.04 -5.56 -50.01
CA GLY A 883 -23.36 -6.01 -49.54
C GLY A 883 -23.39 -6.14 -48.00
N ARG A 884 -24.57 -6.03 -47.38
CA ARG A 884 -24.71 -6.25 -45.92
C ARG A 884 -24.44 -7.72 -45.59
N TRP A 885 -23.51 -7.99 -44.66
CA TRP A 885 -23.09 -9.34 -44.33
C TRP A 885 -24.15 -10.11 -43.55
N GLU A 886 -24.28 -11.41 -43.82
CA GLU A 886 -25.34 -12.26 -43.22
C GLU A 886 -25.07 -12.59 -41.74
N GLY A 887 -23.81 -12.52 -41.29
CA GLY A 887 -23.38 -12.84 -39.92
C GLY A 887 -23.75 -11.77 -38.89
N ARG A 888 -25.05 -11.46 -38.75
CA ARG A 888 -25.58 -10.44 -37.83
C ARG A 888 -25.10 -10.66 -36.40
N LEU A 889 -24.37 -9.68 -35.87
CA LEU A 889 -24.04 -9.56 -34.46
C LEU A 889 -25.24 -8.96 -33.71
N ASN A 890 -25.79 -9.69 -32.73
CA ASN A 890 -26.90 -9.24 -31.90
C ASN A 890 -26.36 -8.86 -30.52
N LEU A 891 -26.19 -7.56 -30.27
CA LEU A 891 -25.83 -7.01 -28.96
C LEU A 891 -27.05 -6.50 -28.20
N SER A 892 -26.89 -6.25 -26.90
CA SER A 892 -27.87 -5.61 -26.02
C SER A 892 -28.05 -4.11 -26.34
N GLU A 893 -29.12 -3.49 -25.84
CA GLU A 893 -29.26 -2.03 -25.88
C GLU A 893 -28.08 -1.37 -25.15
N GLY A 894 -27.39 -0.44 -25.83
CA GLY A 894 -26.24 0.28 -25.29
C GLY A 894 -24.89 -0.42 -25.40
N GLU A 895 -24.82 -1.63 -25.96
CA GLU A 895 -23.56 -2.31 -26.30
C GLU A 895 -23.07 -1.90 -27.69
N GLU A 896 -21.77 -1.64 -27.80
CA GLU A 896 -21.05 -1.22 -29.00
C GLU A 896 -19.87 -2.19 -29.25
N VAL A 897 -19.46 -2.35 -30.51
CA VAL A 897 -18.16 -2.98 -30.83
C VAL A 897 -17.11 -1.89 -30.86
N GLU A 898 -16.05 -2.03 -30.07
CA GLU A 898 -14.89 -1.15 -30.13
C GLU A 898 -13.91 -1.61 -31.22
N TYR A 899 -13.63 -2.91 -31.30
CA TYR A 899 -12.74 -3.50 -32.30
C TYR A 899 -13.28 -4.81 -32.87
N LEU A 900 -13.04 -5.04 -34.15
CA LEU A 900 -13.24 -6.31 -34.85
C LEU A 900 -11.89 -6.82 -35.37
N ARG A 901 -11.57 -8.10 -35.12
CA ARG A 901 -10.28 -8.70 -35.49
C ARG A 901 -10.47 -10.12 -36.02
N THR A 902 -9.62 -10.53 -36.97
CA THR A 902 -9.48 -11.92 -37.41
C THR A 902 -8.52 -12.66 -36.49
N ILE A 903 -8.74 -13.96 -36.30
CA ILE A 903 -7.79 -14.83 -35.59
C ILE A 903 -6.88 -15.53 -36.61
N PRO A 904 -5.57 -15.24 -36.65
CA PRO A 904 -4.66 -15.77 -37.67
C PRO A 904 -4.69 -17.31 -37.78
N GLY A 905 -4.68 -17.82 -39.01
CA GLY A 905 -4.71 -19.26 -39.29
C GLY A 905 -6.04 -19.97 -38.98
N THR A 906 -7.12 -19.26 -38.63
CA THR A 906 -8.41 -19.87 -38.30
C THR A 906 -9.60 -19.23 -39.02
N SER A 907 -10.73 -19.95 -39.07
CA SER A 907 -12.00 -19.47 -39.61
C SER A 907 -12.88 -18.79 -38.55
N CYS A 908 -12.28 -18.01 -37.64
CA CYS A 908 -12.96 -17.31 -36.54
C CYS A 908 -12.69 -15.79 -36.56
N LEU A 909 -13.71 -15.00 -36.17
CA LEU A 909 -13.59 -13.57 -35.85
C LEU A 909 -13.71 -13.34 -34.36
N LEU A 910 -13.15 -12.25 -33.86
CA LEU A 910 -13.44 -11.66 -32.55
C LEU A 910 -14.05 -10.26 -32.71
N ALA A 911 -15.08 -10.00 -31.92
CA ALA A 911 -15.64 -8.67 -31.67
C ALA A 911 -15.44 -8.33 -30.19
N PHE A 912 -14.76 -7.22 -29.94
CA PHE A 912 -14.49 -6.67 -28.62
C PHE A 912 -15.61 -5.68 -28.29
N CYS A 913 -16.46 -6.05 -27.33
CA CYS A 913 -17.75 -5.41 -27.06
C CYS A 913 -17.75 -4.74 -25.68
N ARG A 914 -18.14 -3.47 -25.63
CA ARG A 914 -18.31 -2.71 -24.38
C ARG A 914 -19.63 -1.96 -24.37
N TYR A 915 -20.03 -1.45 -23.20
CA TYR A 915 -21.13 -0.49 -23.13
C TYR A 915 -20.68 0.92 -23.51
N SER A 916 -21.55 1.66 -24.21
CA SER A 916 -21.35 3.07 -24.50
C SER A 916 -21.32 3.88 -23.19
N SER A 917 -20.25 4.65 -22.95
CA SER A 917 -20.03 5.34 -21.67
C SER A 917 -21.15 6.33 -21.31
N PHE A 918 -21.78 6.96 -22.29
CA PHE A 918 -22.94 7.81 -22.03
C PHE A 918 -24.17 6.99 -21.60
N TYR A 919 -24.39 5.83 -22.24
CA TYR A 919 -25.49 4.92 -21.92
C TYR A 919 -25.39 4.37 -20.48
N THR A 920 -24.19 3.94 -20.05
CA THR A 920 -23.98 3.42 -18.69
C THR A 920 -24.30 4.48 -17.63
N ILE A 921 -23.83 5.71 -17.83
CA ILE A 921 -24.09 6.86 -16.96
C ILE A 921 -25.59 7.16 -16.87
N VAL A 922 -26.29 7.35 -17.99
CA VAL A 922 -27.69 7.82 -17.94
C VAL A 922 -28.69 6.72 -17.59
N LYS A 923 -28.44 5.47 -17.98
CA LYS A 923 -29.26 4.31 -17.55
C LYS A 923 -28.85 3.77 -16.17
N LYS A 924 -27.76 4.30 -15.58
CA LYS A 924 -27.21 3.93 -14.26
C LYS A 924 -26.97 2.43 -14.14
N LYS A 925 -26.42 1.85 -15.20
CA LYS A 925 -26.19 0.40 -15.32
C LYS A 925 -25.01 0.00 -14.43
N THR A 926 -25.23 -0.94 -13.52
CA THR A 926 -24.25 -1.40 -12.52
C THR A 926 -23.48 -2.67 -12.91
N ASN A 927 -23.89 -3.32 -14.00
CA ASN A 927 -23.15 -4.41 -14.63
C ASN A 927 -22.81 -3.95 -16.06
N THR A 928 -21.57 -3.57 -16.27
CA THR A 928 -21.06 -2.93 -17.50
C THR A 928 -19.81 -3.61 -18.03
N SER A 929 -19.54 -4.83 -17.57
CA SER A 929 -18.33 -5.61 -17.86
C SER A 929 -18.04 -5.69 -19.36
N SER A 930 -16.78 -5.53 -19.73
CA SER A 930 -16.28 -5.74 -21.09
C SER A 930 -16.46 -7.21 -21.49
N SER A 931 -16.74 -7.48 -22.76
CA SER A 931 -16.90 -8.85 -23.25
C SER A 931 -16.32 -9.04 -24.64
N VAL A 932 -15.89 -10.27 -24.95
CA VAL A 932 -15.37 -10.63 -26.27
C VAL A 932 -16.23 -11.75 -26.86
N MET A 933 -16.81 -11.49 -28.03
CA MET A 933 -17.62 -12.46 -28.77
C MET A 933 -16.82 -13.02 -29.95
N TYR A 934 -16.97 -14.31 -30.24
CA TYR A 934 -16.43 -14.94 -31.44
C TYR A 934 -17.53 -15.30 -32.44
N TYR A 935 -17.23 -15.17 -33.74
CA TYR A 935 -18.05 -15.73 -34.80
C TYR A 935 -17.47 -17.07 -35.26
N ALA A 936 -18.31 -18.09 -35.34
CA ALA A 936 -17.97 -19.36 -35.99
C ALA A 936 -18.99 -19.68 -37.09
N GLN A 937 -18.50 -20.01 -38.29
CA GLN A 937 -19.34 -20.29 -39.46
C GLN A 937 -20.34 -21.43 -39.17
N GLY A 938 -21.61 -21.22 -39.52
CA GLY A 938 -22.71 -22.15 -39.22
C GLY A 938 -23.12 -22.26 -37.73
N LYS A 939 -22.42 -21.58 -36.81
CA LYS A 939 -22.70 -21.58 -35.36
C LYS A 939 -23.09 -20.21 -34.78
N GLY A 940 -22.90 -19.14 -35.56
CA GLY A 940 -23.22 -17.76 -35.19
C GLY A 940 -22.20 -17.12 -34.24
N TRP A 941 -22.57 -15.95 -33.72
CA TRP A 941 -21.84 -15.24 -32.66
C TRP A 941 -22.09 -15.86 -31.29
N ARG A 942 -21.05 -15.94 -30.46
CA ARG A 942 -21.04 -16.55 -29.11
C ARG A 942 -20.01 -15.85 -28.22
N ASN A 943 -20.18 -15.88 -26.91
CA ASN A 943 -19.21 -15.31 -25.97
C ASN A 943 -17.97 -16.22 -25.88
N CYS A 944 -16.77 -15.64 -25.82
CA CYS A 944 -15.54 -16.35 -25.48
C CYS A 944 -15.49 -16.65 -23.97
N THR A 945 -14.63 -17.58 -23.55
CA THR A 945 -14.01 -17.47 -22.23
C THR A 945 -12.97 -16.34 -22.30
N TRP A 946 -13.13 -15.33 -21.45
CA TRP A 946 -12.22 -14.20 -21.26
C TRP A 946 -11.97 -14.08 -19.75
N PRO A 947 -10.73 -13.84 -19.27
CA PRO A 947 -10.41 -14.12 -17.88
C PRO A 947 -10.91 -13.08 -16.85
N GLU A 948 -11.23 -11.85 -17.27
CA GLU A 948 -11.67 -10.77 -16.37
C GLU A 948 -12.71 -9.84 -17.04
N ASP A 949 -13.58 -9.27 -16.21
CA ASP A 949 -14.69 -8.37 -16.58
C ASP A 949 -14.24 -6.92 -16.85
N ASP A 950 -13.08 -6.51 -16.32
CA ASP A 950 -12.63 -5.09 -16.25
C ASP A 950 -11.41 -4.81 -17.17
N LEU A 951 -11.13 -5.73 -18.10
CA LEU A 951 -10.08 -5.53 -19.10
C LEU A 951 -10.52 -4.49 -20.12
N SER A 952 -9.81 -3.36 -20.16
CA SER A 952 -9.94 -2.36 -21.22
C SER A 952 -9.40 -2.89 -22.54
N PHE A 953 -10.11 -2.57 -23.62
CA PHE A 953 -9.66 -2.85 -24.98
C PHE A 953 -8.98 -1.59 -25.52
N TYR A 954 -7.69 -1.67 -25.81
CA TYR A 954 -6.97 -0.63 -26.53
C TYR A 954 -6.21 -1.31 -27.65
N ASP A 955 -6.76 -1.21 -28.87
CA ASP A 955 -6.26 -1.77 -30.12
C ASP A 955 -5.60 -3.17 -29.98
N PRO A 956 -6.43 -4.23 -29.78
CA PRO A 956 -5.92 -5.56 -29.49
C PRO A 956 -5.17 -6.18 -30.68
N VAL A 957 -3.92 -6.59 -30.43
CA VAL A 957 -3.01 -7.21 -31.41
C VAL A 957 -3.15 -8.73 -31.33
N LEU A 958 -3.59 -9.36 -32.43
CA LEU A 958 -3.82 -10.80 -32.53
C LEU A 958 -2.81 -11.46 -33.48
N THR A 959 -2.14 -12.50 -32.96
CA THR A 959 -1.05 -13.20 -33.65
C THR A 959 -1.08 -14.71 -33.36
N ALA A 960 -0.23 -15.49 -34.03
CA ALA A 960 -0.06 -16.92 -33.81
C ALA A 960 1.44 -17.28 -33.83
N MET A 961 1.93 -17.93 -32.77
CA MET A 961 3.32 -18.37 -32.65
C MET A 961 3.41 -19.74 -31.96
N GLY A 962 4.33 -20.60 -32.39
CA GLY A 962 4.47 -21.95 -31.80
C GLY A 962 3.22 -22.84 -31.89
N GLY A 963 2.30 -22.55 -32.82
CA GLY A 963 0.97 -23.19 -32.90
C GLY A 963 -0.07 -22.66 -31.89
N THR A 964 0.30 -21.70 -31.05
CA THR A 964 -0.56 -21.04 -30.06
C THR A 964 -1.05 -19.69 -30.59
N LEU A 965 -2.32 -19.37 -30.36
CA LEU A 965 -2.89 -18.06 -30.68
C LEU A 965 -2.65 -17.12 -29.51
N MET A 966 -2.31 -15.86 -29.81
CA MET A 966 -1.93 -14.86 -28.82
C MET A 966 -2.71 -13.57 -29.07
N CYS A 967 -3.15 -12.91 -28.00
CA CYS A 967 -3.81 -11.62 -28.02
C CYS A 967 -3.16 -10.73 -26.98
N PHE A 968 -2.56 -9.62 -27.43
CA PHE A 968 -2.08 -8.55 -26.56
C PHE A 968 -3.18 -7.49 -26.45
N SER A 969 -3.55 -7.11 -25.22
CA SER A 969 -4.53 -6.06 -24.96
C SER A 969 -4.20 -5.42 -23.61
N TRP A 970 -3.96 -4.10 -23.59
CA TRP A 970 -3.70 -3.30 -22.39
C TRP A 970 -2.84 -4.02 -21.33
N SER A 971 -1.52 -4.08 -21.59
CA SER A 971 -0.48 -4.77 -20.79
C SER A 971 -0.66 -6.27 -20.50
N ASN A 972 -1.72 -6.92 -20.98
CA ASN A 972 -1.96 -8.35 -20.81
C ASN A 972 -1.54 -9.16 -22.05
N LEU A 973 -0.89 -10.31 -21.80
CA LEU A 973 -0.79 -11.40 -22.79
C LEU A 973 -1.83 -12.49 -22.46
N LEU A 974 -2.77 -12.66 -23.39
CA LEU A 974 -3.73 -13.75 -23.38
C LEU A 974 -3.40 -14.77 -24.47
N THR A 975 -3.56 -16.07 -24.21
CA THR A 975 -3.37 -17.12 -25.22
C THR A 975 -4.53 -18.10 -25.34
N SER A 976 -4.66 -18.72 -26.51
CA SER A 976 -5.68 -19.73 -26.81
C SER A 976 -5.16 -20.80 -27.77
N GLN A 977 -5.66 -22.03 -27.59
CA GLN A 977 -5.48 -23.15 -28.53
C GLN A 977 -6.67 -23.30 -29.50
N LYS A 978 -7.69 -22.44 -29.39
CA LYS A 978 -8.99 -22.58 -30.09
C LYS A 978 -9.54 -21.29 -30.67
N GLY A 979 -9.01 -20.13 -30.25
CA GLY A 979 -9.45 -18.79 -30.67
C GLY A 979 -10.67 -18.23 -29.92
N TYR A 980 -11.32 -19.04 -29.09
CA TYR A 980 -12.50 -18.63 -28.30
C TYR A 980 -12.41 -18.99 -26.81
N ASP A 981 -11.28 -19.57 -26.40
CA ASP A 981 -11.02 -20.08 -25.05
C ASP A 981 -9.70 -19.47 -24.59
N TRP A 982 -9.76 -18.24 -24.09
CA TRP A 982 -8.61 -17.39 -23.80
C TRP A 982 -8.24 -17.42 -22.32
N LYS A 983 -6.94 -17.42 -22.03
CA LYS A 983 -6.38 -17.46 -20.67
C LYS A 983 -5.24 -16.46 -20.57
N ARG A 984 -5.13 -15.77 -19.42
CA ARG A 984 -3.94 -14.95 -19.12
C ARG A 984 -2.72 -15.87 -18.98
N GLN A 985 -1.62 -15.47 -19.62
CA GLN A 985 -0.32 -16.12 -19.52
C GLN A 985 0.69 -15.25 -18.76
N SER A 986 0.67 -13.94 -18.99
CA SER A 986 1.47 -12.96 -18.26
C SER A 986 0.78 -11.62 -18.22
N ASP A 987 1.01 -10.89 -17.13
CA ASP A 987 0.85 -9.45 -17.05
C ASP A 987 2.13 -8.76 -17.60
N ALA A 988 2.10 -7.43 -17.72
CA ALA A 988 3.23 -6.57 -18.10
C ALA A 988 3.86 -6.78 -19.51
N LEU A 989 3.05 -7.13 -20.52
CA LEU A 989 3.45 -7.04 -21.94
C LEU A 989 2.52 -6.10 -22.71
N ASN A 990 3.01 -4.90 -23.04
CA ASN A 990 2.24 -3.87 -23.74
C ASN A 990 2.80 -3.62 -25.15
N ILE A 991 2.26 -4.35 -26.13
CA ILE A 991 2.80 -4.44 -27.48
C ILE A 991 2.08 -3.47 -28.45
N GLU A 992 2.84 -2.78 -29.29
CA GLU A 992 2.30 -1.96 -30.38
C GLU A 992 1.80 -2.84 -31.53
N THR A 993 2.69 -3.70 -32.03
CA THR A 993 2.51 -4.53 -33.23
C THR A 993 3.43 -5.76 -33.17
N CYS A 994 3.32 -6.68 -34.12
CA CYS A 994 4.19 -7.86 -34.21
C CYS A 994 4.76 -8.06 -35.62
N TYR A 995 6.07 -8.27 -35.71
CA TYR A 995 6.79 -8.54 -36.95
C TYR A 995 7.34 -9.96 -36.93
N HIS A 996 6.74 -10.84 -37.73
CA HIS A 996 7.19 -12.21 -37.88
C HIS A 996 8.36 -12.31 -38.85
N LEU A 997 9.48 -12.84 -38.36
CA LEU A 997 10.70 -13.06 -39.11
C LEU A 997 10.97 -14.57 -39.21
N LYS A 998 11.89 -14.97 -40.08
CA LYS A 998 12.31 -16.36 -40.22
C LYS A 998 13.01 -16.87 -38.95
N GLY A 999 12.26 -17.54 -38.08
CA GLY A 999 12.75 -18.22 -36.87
C GLY A 999 12.61 -17.44 -35.56
N LEU A 1000 12.15 -16.19 -35.58
CA LEU A 1000 11.83 -15.39 -34.39
C LEU A 1000 10.79 -14.32 -34.72
N SER A 1001 10.33 -13.56 -33.74
CA SER A 1001 9.41 -12.43 -33.98
C SER A 1001 9.73 -11.26 -33.04
N LEU A 1002 9.55 -10.05 -33.56
CA LEU A 1002 9.79 -8.79 -32.85
C LEU A 1002 8.45 -8.15 -32.47
N PHE A 1003 8.38 -7.63 -31.25
CA PHE A 1003 7.19 -7.03 -30.66
C PHE A 1003 7.59 -5.71 -30.00
N PRO A 1004 7.59 -4.58 -30.72
CA PRO A 1004 7.86 -3.26 -30.16
C PRO A 1004 6.87 -2.93 -29.03
N SER A 1005 7.37 -2.30 -27.96
CA SER A 1005 6.52 -1.84 -26.86
C SER A 1005 5.75 -0.58 -27.26
N ARG A 1006 4.48 -0.50 -26.85
CA ARG A 1006 3.55 0.60 -27.18
C ARG A 1006 3.77 1.86 -26.33
N ASN A 1007 4.37 1.71 -25.15
CA ASN A 1007 4.59 2.81 -24.19
C ASN A 1007 6.05 2.94 -23.72
N ASP A 1008 6.94 2.05 -24.19
CA ASP A 1008 8.38 2.11 -23.88
C ASP A 1008 9.16 2.03 -25.19
N ASN A 1009 9.36 3.20 -25.79
CA ASN A 1009 10.05 3.36 -27.07
C ASN A 1009 11.54 2.99 -27.00
N GLN A 1010 12.07 2.60 -25.84
CA GLN A 1010 13.43 2.05 -25.71
C GLN A 1010 13.46 0.52 -25.79
N ARG A 1011 12.31 -0.16 -25.91
CA ARG A 1011 12.19 -1.62 -25.74
C ARG A 1011 11.49 -2.35 -26.88
N ILE A 1012 12.15 -3.36 -27.44
CA ILE A 1012 11.56 -4.35 -28.36
C ILE A 1012 11.64 -5.71 -27.71
N HIS A 1013 10.49 -6.37 -27.53
CA HIS A 1013 10.49 -7.76 -27.07
C HIS A 1013 10.74 -8.71 -28.24
N VAL A 1014 11.50 -9.78 -27.98
CA VAL A 1014 11.87 -10.81 -28.95
C VAL A 1014 11.41 -12.17 -28.41
N SER A 1015 10.68 -12.92 -29.23
CA SER A 1015 10.31 -14.32 -28.92
C SER A 1015 10.62 -15.24 -30.10
N HIS A 1016 10.75 -16.52 -29.82
CA HIS A 1016 10.95 -17.58 -30.82
C HIS A 1016 9.86 -18.66 -30.77
N ASP A 1017 9.05 -18.67 -29.71
CA ASP A 1017 8.08 -19.73 -29.36
C ASP A 1017 6.70 -19.19 -28.96
N GLY A 1018 6.57 -17.90 -28.61
CA GLY A 1018 5.36 -17.32 -28.01
C GLY A 1018 5.21 -17.62 -26.51
N GLN A 1019 6.24 -18.17 -25.87
CA GLN A 1019 6.25 -18.50 -24.44
C GLN A 1019 7.26 -17.65 -23.68
N VAL A 1020 8.47 -17.52 -24.22
CA VAL A 1020 9.54 -16.69 -23.65
C VAL A 1020 9.69 -15.41 -24.47
N PHE A 1021 9.58 -14.27 -23.79
CA PHE A 1021 9.89 -12.96 -24.35
C PHE A 1021 11.17 -12.44 -23.68
N LYS A 1022 12.17 -12.08 -24.50
CA LYS A 1022 13.39 -11.40 -24.06
C LYS A 1022 13.36 -9.95 -24.55
N GLU A 1023 14.17 -9.09 -23.95
CA GLU A 1023 14.17 -7.65 -24.23
C GLU A 1023 15.42 -7.28 -25.01
N ILE A 1024 15.26 -6.59 -26.14
CA ILE A 1024 16.31 -5.74 -26.72
C ILE A 1024 16.01 -4.31 -26.31
N MET A 1025 17.04 -3.60 -25.84
CA MET A 1025 16.98 -2.17 -25.51
C MET A 1025 18.05 -1.37 -26.27
N LEU A 1026 17.81 -0.07 -26.38
CA LEU A 1026 18.82 0.92 -26.76
C LEU A 1026 19.77 1.22 -25.58
N GLU A 1027 20.96 1.74 -25.87
CA GLU A 1027 21.83 2.37 -24.87
C GLU A 1027 21.24 3.71 -24.38
N GLU A 1028 20.86 4.56 -25.34
CA GLU A 1028 20.31 5.90 -25.14
C GLU A 1028 19.22 6.19 -26.19
N GLY A 1029 18.49 7.29 -26.04
CA GLY A 1029 17.48 7.71 -27.03
C GLY A 1029 16.19 6.88 -27.04
N SER A 1030 15.50 6.87 -28.17
CA SER A 1030 14.22 6.16 -28.37
C SER A 1030 13.94 5.84 -29.84
N TRP A 1031 13.20 4.76 -30.08
CA TRP A 1031 12.61 4.42 -31.39
C TRP A 1031 11.28 5.15 -31.59
N LYS A 1032 11.21 6.09 -32.54
CA LYS A 1032 9.95 6.69 -33.03
C LYS A 1032 9.53 5.94 -34.31
N TYR A 1033 8.41 5.24 -34.27
CA TYR A 1033 7.86 4.36 -35.34
C TYR A 1033 8.82 3.25 -35.83
N PHE A 1034 8.44 1.98 -35.66
CA PHE A 1034 9.28 0.82 -36.00
C PHE A 1034 8.59 -0.14 -36.98
N ALA A 1035 9.33 -0.57 -38.03
CA ALA A 1035 8.92 -1.62 -38.96
C ALA A 1035 10.03 -2.64 -39.21
N ALA A 1036 9.68 -3.91 -39.42
CA ALA A 1036 10.65 -4.98 -39.71
C ALA A 1036 10.12 -6.05 -40.67
N ASN A 1037 11.02 -6.63 -41.48
CA ASN A 1037 10.78 -7.82 -42.31
C ASN A 1037 12.09 -8.63 -42.45
N ASP A 1038 12.09 -9.76 -43.18
CA ASP A 1038 13.30 -10.60 -43.29
C ASP A 1038 14.52 -9.96 -44.00
N GLN A 1039 14.39 -8.76 -44.59
CA GLN A 1039 15.53 -7.96 -45.07
C GLN A 1039 16.24 -7.21 -43.92
N GLY A 1040 15.51 -6.81 -42.87
CA GLY A 1040 16.02 -5.96 -41.78
C GLY A 1040 14.92 -5.22 -41.02
N ALA A 1041 15.31 -4.19 -40.28
CA ALA A 1041 14.43 -3.24 -39.61
C ALA A 1041 14.62 -1.82 -40.15
N LEU A 1042 13.61 -0.97 -39.98
CA LEU A 1042 13.63 0.44 -40.31
C LEU A 1042 12.85 1.20 -39.23
N CYS A 1043 13.48 2.22 -38.64
CA CYS A 1043 12.86 3.05 -37.62
C CYS A 1043 13.36 4.49 -37.70
N ILE A 1044 12.65 5.43 -37.09
CA ILE A 1044 13.27 6.68 -36.69
C ILE A 1044 13.87 6.50 -35.29
N TYR A 1045 15.03 7.08 -35.05
CA TYR A 1045 15.73 7.10 -33.77
C TYR A 1045 15.94 8.56 -33.35
N ALA A 1046 15.69 8.87 -32.09
CA ALA A 1046 16.01 10.17 -31.51
C ALA A 1046 16.84 9.98 -30.23
N PRO A 1047 18.11 10.43 -30.17
CA PRO A 1047 18.91 10.38 -28.94
C PRO A 1047 18.33 11.29 -27.85
N ASP A 1048 17.75 12.44 -28.23
CA ASP A 1048 17.18 13.44 -27.32
C ASP A 1048 15.92 14.11 -27.91
N SER A 1049 15.64 15.35 -27.49
CA SER A 1049 14.53 16.19 -27.95
C SER A 1049 14.88 17.13 -29.12
N HIS A 1050 16.08 17.05 -29.69
CA HIS A 1050 16.64 18.02 -30.65
C HIS A 1050 17.24 17.37 -31.90
N GLU A 1051 17.60 16.09 -31.85
CA GLU A 1051 18.10 15.32 -32.99
C GLU A 1051 17.18 14.12 -33.29
N THR A 1052 17.00 13.82 -34.57
CA THR A 1052 16.14 12.73 -35.05
C THR A 1052 16.72 12.17 -36.37
N TYR A 1053 16.82 10.85 -36.49
CA TYR A 1053 17.50 10.16 -37.60
C TYR A 1053 16.71 8.96 -38.12
N LEU A 1054 16.68 8.75 -39.44
CA LEU A 1054 16.14 7.53 -40.03
C LEU A 1054 17.23 6.43 -40.02
N ARG A 1055 17.00 5.33 -39.30
CA ARG A 1055 17.96 4.23 -39.11
C ARG A 1055 17.52 2.93 -39.76
N VAL A 1056 18.45 2.27 -40.43
CA VAL A 1056 18.31 0.91 -40.96
C VAL A 1056 18.97 -0.07 -39.99
N GLY A 1057 18.26 -1.15 -39.65
CA GLY A 1057 18.71 -2.18 -38.71
C GLY A 1057 19.01 -3.50 -39.42
N THR A 1058 20.26 -3.97 -39.33
CA THR A 1058 20.69 -5.27 -39.86
C THR A 1058 20.64 -6.34 -38.79
N PHE A 1059 20.02 -7.48 -39.07
CA PHE A 1059 19.89 -8.57 -38.09
C PHE A 1059 21.15 -9.42 -37.97
N VAL A 1060 21.88 -9.22 -36.88
CA VAL A 1060 22.98 -10.11 -36.47
C VAL A 1060 22.36 -11.39 -35.89
N ARG A 1061 22.69 -12.54 -36.47
CA ARG A 1061 22.24 -13.86 -36.02
C ARG A 1061 23.42 -14.82 -35.96
N GLN A 1062 23.78 -15.28 -34.77
CA GLN A 1062 24.87 -16.24 -34.55
C GLN A 1062 24.34 -17.51 -33.88
N VAL A 1063 25.07 -18.61 -34.03
CA VAL A 1063 24.74 -19.92 -33.43
C VAL A 1063 25.98 -20.49 -32.77
N GLU A 1064 25.87 -20.79 -31.48
CA GLU A 1064 26.88 -21.45 -30.63
C GLU A 1064 26.53 -22.94 -30.44
#